data_AF-A0A6T9Y897-F1
#
_entry.id   AF-A0A6T9Y897-F1
#
_cell.length_a   1.000
_cell.length_b   1.000
_cell.length_c   1.000
_cell.angle_alpha   90.00
_cell.angle_beta   90.00
_cell.angle_gamma   90.00
#
_symmetry.space_group_name_H-M   'P 1'
#
loop_
_entity.id
_entity.type
_entity.pdbx_description
1 polymer ?
#
loop_
_entity_poly.entity_id
_entity_poly.type
_entity_poly.pdbx_seq_one_letter_code
_entity_poly.pdbx_strand_id
1 'polypeptide(L)'
;MDKPLLCNCLWPPLEDLSKALEEALENSKSAHSEIYSHDTSQIQTVATEWLKILLINKGGDNLFRRIKDWINERETEIWPKTYTSLCRLAARTRERESLSIDFANDAHKHLDSFREHAESRAESYIELARAIYPVSPDESSIYFDRAIEIASRIGEENIDRWAALLHLAKAAGEPGNPRPKTAYRLSRIAELTYEYVARDKHFDWDSTVESLTNLCPSSALAVLSRWRDRRFGYSGRLFPLVIYQLCNQGLLPAHTPISLCGIDAQWKRLQDLKRMIAESDHVNVQVASQIAYRYLQFSPPVGSEIKELKELSNNSGLDFTGLERFVARDSESVSKDVASTREAAHTTLKKEQPLDWDEIFQDVDFGCSIKIRSAYDLGHSYGSAYYCSSFFREAFKRVAVGKESQFVRAICTWPDFDIFMVRVLLDELLSKPLKQQSLKKALEYAVIKVCRKEPEMISRRGWRALLPFERLSDEGLVSDDDVVLATIEGFESQTKKLGASGFFKLIDPLAATLSPSEADEALNFGFDLLEELLKPEDGDGPWLDDLKPPISLISSLAGYIWSGLGSPVASERWEHAHAVRAAVELGWAEILDALASWADTEEAFPFVDQNLEFYLWHARQWLLIGLVRGGIENSTALRSVVSFLHRMVNLNHVLIRDLAAQGLQALATSGELDYTEVSDFTSVNQPILSEVPYSGWPELDIEEEIDCEDALTEDEKYYFGIDIGPYWLAPLGRAF
;
A
#
# COMPACT_ATOMS: atom_id res chain seq x y z
N MET A 1 23.55 -26.66 -48.68
CA MET A 1 22.54 -26.37 -49.72
C MET A 1 21.23 -26.18 -49.00
N ASP A 2 20.86 -24.93 -48.74
CA ASP A 2 19.48 -24.48 -48.53
C ASP A 2 19.52 -22.95 -48.60
N LYS A 3 18.77 -22.38 -49.55
CA LYS A 3 18.73 -20.95 -49.86
C LYS A 3 17.82 -20.23 -48.86
N PRO A 4 18.17 -19.04 -48.35
CA PRO A 4 17.21 -18.21 -47.67
C PRO A 4 16.27 -17.55 -48.71
N LEU A 5 14.98 -17.68 -48.48
CA LEU A 5 13.92 -16.98 -49.20
C LEU A 5 14.02 -15.48 -48.89
N LEU A 6 14.76 -14.75 -49.73
CA LEU A 6 14.63 -13.31 -49.88
C LEU A 6 13.25 -13.03 -50.49
N CYS A 7 12.30 -12.58 -49.66
CA CYS A 7 11.06 -12.00 -50.13
C CYS A 7 11.39 -10.62 -50.72
N ASN A 8 11.78 -10.60 -52.01
CA ASN A 8 11.90 -9.39 -52.81
C ASN A 8 10.50 -8.86 -53.14
N CYS A 9 9.88 -8.17 -52.18
CA CYS A 9 8.87 -7.15 -52.47
C CYS A 9 9.57 -5.79 -52.36
N LEU A 10 10.36 -5.46 -53.39
CA LEU A 10 10.90 -4.10 -53.55
C LEU A 10 9.71 -3.20 -53.91
N TRP A 11 9.12 -2.53 -52.91
CA TRP A 11 8.37 -1.30 -53.18
C TRP A 11 9.31 -0.33 -53.91
N PRO A 12 8.85 0.37 -54.96
CA PRO A 12 9.65 1.42 -55.57
C PRO A 12 10.02 2.44 -54.48
N PRO A 13 11.25 3.01 -54.49
CA PRO A 13 11.57 4.10 -53.58
C PRO A 13 10.52 5.20 -53.77
N LEU A 14 9.90 5.63 -52.67
CA LEU A 14 8.92 6.72 -52.68
C LEU A 14 9.56 7.94 -53.34
N GLU A 15 8.97 8.42 -54.44
CA GLU A 15 9.49 9.59 -55.19
C GLU A 15 9.56 10.85 -54.30
N ASP A 16 8.80 10.90 -53.21
CA ASP A 16 8.91 11.89 -52.14
C ASP A 16 8.68 11.28 -50.75
N LEU A 17 9.74 10.69 -50.17
CA LEU A 17 9.73 10.12 -48.82
C LEU A 17 9.32 11.14 -47.75
N SER A 18 9.68 12.43 -47.92
CA SER A 18 9.37 13.48 -46.95
C SER A 18 7.87 13.73 -46.89
N LYS A 19 7.23 13.86 -48.06
CA LYS A 19 5.78 14.07 -48.15
C LYS A 19 4.99 12.88 -47.65
N ALA A 20 5.41 11.65 -47.97
CA ALA A 20 4.73 10.45 -47.49
C ALA A 20 4.82 10.29 -45.96
N LEU A 21 5.95 10.71 -45.35
CA LEU A 21 6.09 10.76 -43.90
C LEU A 21 5.19 11.82 -43.26
N GLU A 22 5.03 12.97 -43.89
CA GLU A 22 4.11 14.02 -43.42
C GLU A 22 2.66 13.56 -43.43
N GLU A 23 2.21 12.96 -44.54
CA GLU A 23 0.87 12.39 -44.65
C GLU A 23 0.64 11.28 -43.61
N ALA A 24 1.65 10.42 -43.37
CA ALA A 24 1.57 9.37 -42.36
C ALA A 24 1.50 9.92 -40.93
N LEU A 25 2.27 10.96 -40.60
CA LEU A 25 2.25 11.61 -39.29
C LEU A 25 0.93 12.35 -39.05
N GLU A 26 0.36 13.01 -40.06
CA GLU A 26 -0.93 13.69 -39.97
C GLU A 26 -2.08 12.69 -39.76
N ASN A 27 -2.06 11.57 -40.48
CA ASN A 27 -3.01 10.47 -40.27
C ASN A 27 -2.87 9.86 -38.87
N SER A 28 -1.64 9.70 -38.37
CA SER A 28 -1.39 9.20 -37.01
C SER A 28 -1.93 10.16 -35.93
N LYS A 29 -1.81 11.48 -36.13
CA LYS A 29 -2.38 12.48 -35.21
C LYS A 29 -3.91 12.42 -35.18
N SER A 30 -4.52 12.25 -36.36
CA SER A 30 -5.97 12.14 -36.51
C SER A 30 -6.51 10.87 -35.84
N ALA A 31 -5.82 9.74 -36.00
CA ALA A 31 -6.17 8.49 -35.32
C ALA A 31 -6.03 8.59 -33.78
N HIS A 32 -5.04 9.35 -33.28
CA HIS A 32 -4.85 9.57 -31.85
C HIS A 32 -6.00 10.39 -31.23
N SER A 33 -6.59 11.33 -31.98
CA SER A 33 -7.74 12.12 -31.51
C SER A 33 -9.05 11.35 -31.37
N GLU A 34 -9.16 10.17 -31.99
CA GLU A 34 -10.36 9.31 -31.92
C GLU A 34 -10.31 8.28 -30.77
N ILE A 35 -9.17 8.16 -30.09
CA ILE A 35 -8.97 7.19 -29.01
C ILE A 35 -9.11 7.91 -27.67
N TYR A 36 -10.15 7.54 -26.93
CA TYR A 36 -10.52 8.20 -25.66
C TYR A 36 -9.51 7.94 -24.51
N SER A 37 -8.59 7.00 -24.67
CA SER A 37 -7.47 6.76 -23.75
C SER A 37 -6.15 7.14 -24.41
N HIS A 38 -5.33 7.95 -23.75
CA HIS A 38 -3.93 8.18 -24.15
C HIS A 38 -3.16 6.85 -24.17
N ASP A 39 -3.20 6.14 -25.30
CA ASP A 39 -2.47 4.90 -25.49
C ASP A 39 -1.03 5.21 -25.88
N THR A 40 -0.16 5.33 -24.88
CA THR A 40 1.27 5.61 -25.03
C THR A 40 2.00 4.56 -25.88
N SER A 41 1.39 3.39 -26.13
CA SER A 41 1.96 2.33 -26.99
C SER A 41 2.03 2.73 -28.47
N GLN A 42 1.12 3.60 -28.92
CA GLN A 42 1.11 4.08 -30.31
C GLN A 42 2.32 4.94 -30.63
N ILE A 43 2.70 5.83 -29.69
CA ILE A 43 3.85 6.73 -29.84
C ILE A 43 5.15 5.92 -29.95
N GLN A 44 5.30 4.86 -29.14
CA GLN A 44 6.46 3.96 -29.24
C GLN A 44 6.56 3.28 -30.62
N THR A 45 5.40 2.88 -31.15
CA THR A 45 5.29 2.23 -32.46
C THR A 45 5.66 3.19 -33.57
N VAL A 46 5.15 4.43 -33.53
CA VAL A 46 5.50 5.48 -34.52
C VAL A 46 6.99 5.75 -34.52
N ALA A 47 7.62 5.94 -33.35
CA ALA A 47 9.07 6.17 -33.26
C ALA A 47 9.87 5.04 -33.92
N THR A 48 9.50 3.80 -33.63
CA THR A 48 10.20 2.60 -34.13
C THR A 48 10.01 2.42 -35.64
N GLU A 49 8.78 2.53 -36.14
CA GLU A 49 8.48 2.35 -37.56
C GLU A 49 9.02 3.51 -38.41
N TRP A 50 8.96 4.74 -37.92
CA TRP A 50 9.56 5.89 -38.62
C TRP A 50 11.06 5.69 -38.79
N LEU A 51 11.80 5.30 -37.74
CA LEU A 51 13.23 5.01 -37.86
C LEU A 51 13.48 3.88 -38.87
N LYS A 52 12.73 2.78 -38.81
CA LYS A 52 12.88 1.67 -39.78
C LYS A 52 12.69 2.13 -41.22
N ILE A 53 11.66 2.94 -41.49
CA ILE A 53 11.39 3.51 -42.82
C ILE A 53 12.58 4.33 -43.31
N LEU A 54 13.14 5.20 -42.45
CA LEU A 54 14.31 6.01 -42.79
C LEU A 54 15.56 5.17 -43.06
N LEU A 55 15.79 4.12 -42.26
CA LEU A 55 16.93 3.21 -42.44
C LEU A 55 16.82 2.39 -43.73
N ILE A 56 15.63 1.85 -44.03
CA ILE A 56 15.37 1.06 -45.25
C ILE A 56 15.55 1.91 -46.52
N ASN A 57 15.04 3.15 -46.49
CA ASN A 57 15.07 4.05 -47.65
C ASN A 57 16.32 4.93 -47.72
N LYS A 58 17.28 4.76 -46.79
CA LYS A 58 18.51 5.57 -46.68
C LYS A 58 18.22 7.08 -46.69
N GLY A 59 17.33 7.52 -45.79
CA GLY A 59 16.95 8.92 -45.66
C GLY A 59 18.16 9.85 -45.47
N GLY A 60 18.02 11.12 -45.90
CA GLY A 60 19.02 12.15 -45.65
C GLY A 60 19.11 12.56 -44.17
N ASP A 61 20.22 13.17 -43.76
CA ASP A 61 20.47 13.56 -42.37
C ASP A 61 19.43 14.55 -41.82
N ASN A 62 18.79 15.34 -42.68
CA ASN A 62 17.69 16.23 -42.31
C ASN A 62 16.48 15.47 -41.76
N LEU A 63 16.14 14.32 -42.35
CA LEU A 63 15.01 13.48 -41.89
C LEU A 63 15.34 12.76 -40.59
N PHE A 64 16.60 12.38 -40.38
CA PHE A 64 17.06 11.80 -39.11
C PHE A 64 17.08 12.84 -37.97
N ARG A 65 17.42 14.10 -38.25
CA ARG A 65 17.25 15.18 -37.26
C ARG A 65 15.78 15.37 -36.90
N ARG A 66 14.90 15.38 -37.90
CA ARG A 66 13.46 15.57 -37.71
C ARG A 66 12.83 14.52 -36.79
N ILE A 67 13.20 13.24 -36.91
CA ILE A 67 12.71 12.21 -35.97
C ILE A 67 13.30 12.41 -34.57
N LYS A 68 14.57 12.82 -34.44
CA LYS A 68 15.18 13.10 -33.14
C LYS A 68 14.48 14.27 -32.44
N ASP A 69 14.19 15.34 -33.16
CA ASP A 69 13.45 16.49 -32.63
C ASP A 69 12.04 16.06 -32.21
N TRP A 70 11.35 15.26 -33.02
CA TRP A 70 10.02 14.73 -32.69
C TRP A 70 10.01 13.83 -31.45
N ILE A 71 11.06 13.03 -31.24
CA ILE A 71 11.26 12.20 -30.05
C ILE A 71 11.53 13.10 -28.83
N ASN A 72 12.40 14.10 -28.97
CA ASN A 72 12.77 15.01 -27.87
C ASN A 72 11.60 15.86 -27.39
N GLU A 73 10.72 16.31 -28.29
CA GLU A 73 9.46 16.98 -27.92
C GLU A 73 8.55 16.10 -27.03
N ARG A 74 8.77 14.78 -27.03
CA ARG A 74 7.97 13.75 -26.37
C ARG A 74 8.81 12.90 -25.41
N GLU A 75 9.91 13.44 -24.91
CA GLU A 75 10.87 12.71 -24.06
C GLU A 75 10.18 12.00 -22.89
N THR A 76 9.18 12.62 -22.27
CA THR A 76 8.43 12.06 -21.13
C THR A 76 7.46 10.94 -21.53
N GLU A 77 7.14 10.78 -22.81
CA GLU A 77 6.20 9.80 -23.33
C GLU A 77 6.92 8.57 -23.91
N ILE A 78 8.21 8.65 -24.23
CA ILE A 78 8.99 7.55 -24.81
C ILE A 78 9.59 6.66 -23.72
N TRP A 79 9.39 5.35 -23.85
CA TRP A 79 9.87 4.39 -22.85
C TRP A 79 11.35 4.02 -23.07
N PRO A 80 12.11 3.68 -22.00
CA PRO A 80 13.51 3.29 -22.11
C PRO A 80 13.76 2.12 -23.08
N LYS A 81 12.84 1.15 -23.12
CA LYS A 81 12.90 0.00 -24.05
C LYS A 81 12.76 0.42 -25.52
N THR A 82 12.04 1.50 -25.78
CA THR A 82 11.92 2.07 -27.13
C THR A 82 13.25 2.68 -27.55
N TYR A 83 13.87 3.52 -26.72
CA TYR A 83 15.22 4.04 -26.99
C TYR A 83 16.25 2.92 -27.21
N THR A 84 16.20 1.87 -26.40
CA THR A 84 17.05 0.67 -26.57
C THR A 84 16.82 -0.02 -27.92
N SER A 85 15.57 -0.07 -28.38
CA SER A 85 15.21 -0.62 -29.69
C SER A 85 15.68 0.26 -30.84
N LEU A 86 15.56 1.59 -30.72
CA LEU A 86 16.06 2.56 -31.69
C LEU A 86 17.60 2.50 -31.80
N CYS A 87 18.29 2.44 -30.65
CA CYS A 87 19.73 2.21 -30.55
C CYS A 87 20.14 0.96 -31.34
N ARG A 88 19.45 -0.16 -31.12
CA ARG A 88 19.72 -1.45 -31.79
C ARG A 88 19.50 -1.39 -33.30
N LEU A 89 18.49 -0.65 -33.78
CA LEU A 89 18.23 -0.46 -35.20
C LEU A 89 19.31 0.39 -35.87
N ALA A 90 19.70 1.50 -35.23
CA ALA A 90 20.77 2.38 -35.71
C ALA A 90 22.13 1.66 -35.72
N ALA A 91 22.45 0.88 -34.67
CA ALA A 91 23.70 0.12 -34.55
C ALA A 91 23.96 -0.87 -35.69
N ARG A 92 22.89 -1.37 -36.32
CA ARG A 92 22.97 -2.36 -37.42
C ARG A 92 23.06 -1.71 -38.80
N THR A 93 23.07 -0.38 -38.87
CA THR A 93 23.10 0.38 -40.11
C THR A 93 24.40 1.16 -40.21
N ARG A 94 25.14 0.94 -41.29
CA ARG A 94 26.41 1.64 -41.56
C ARG A 94 26.17 3.15 -41.66
N GLU A 95 27.10 3.96 -41.16
CA GLU A 95 27.04 5.44 -41.15
C GLU A 95 26.00 6.03 -40.18
N ARG A 96 25.43 5.21 -39.29
CA ARG A 96 24.45 5.61 -38.26
C ARG A 96 24.91 5.29 -36.84
N GLU A 97 26.21 5.08 -36.65
CA GLU A 97 26.85 4.76 -35.38
C GLU A 97 26.65 5.87 -34.34
N SER A 98 26.79 7.14 -34.74
CA SER A 98 26.56 8.28 -33.83
C SER A 98 25.13 8.36 -33.33
N LEU A 99 24.15 8.10 -34.20
CA LEU A 99 22.74 8.07 -33.84
C LEU A 99 22.42 6.93 -32.85
N SER A 100 23.12 5.80 -32.97
CA SER A 100 23.00 4.69 -32.03
C SER A 100 23.51 5.06 -30.64
N ILE A 101 24.63 5.79 -30.55
CA ILE A 101 25.18 6.31 -29.29
C ILE A 101 24.22 7.32 -28.66
N ASP A 102 23.65 8.23 -29.45
CA ASP A 102 22.66 9.20 -28.96
C ASP A 102 21.48 8.49 -28.29
N PHE A 103 20.85 7.53 -28.98
CA PHE A 103 19.74 6.77 -28.41
C PHE A 103 20.15 5.91 -27.21
N ALA A 104 21.40 5.47 -27.12
CA ALA A 104 21.90 4.74 -25.97
C ALA A 104 22.02 5.65 -24.74
N ASN A 105 22.52 6.87 -24.91
CA ASN A 105 22.59 7.87 -23.86
C ASN A 105 21.20 8.28 -23.38
N ASP A 106 20.25 8.47 -24.30
CA ASP A 106 18.85 8.77 -23.95
C ASP A 106 18.25 7.60 -23.15
N ALA A 107 18.43 6.35 -23.61
CA ALA A 107 17.99 5.17 -22.86
C ALA A 107 18.61 5.11 -21.45
N HIS A 108 19.90 5.37 -21.31
CA HIS A 108 20.60 5.38 -20.02
C HIS A 108 20.07 6.47 -19.09
N LYS A 109 19.90 7.70 -19.57
CA LYS A 109 19.32 8.83 -18.81
C LYS A 109 17.93 8.50 -18.28
N HIS A 110 17.11 7.86 -19.11
CA HIS A 110 15.80 7.38 -18.69
C HIS A 110 15.92 6.24 -17.68
N LEU A 111 16.73 5.21 -17.93
CA LEU A 111 16.89 4.09 -16.99
C LEU A 111 17.41 4.50 -15.60
N ASP A 112 18.24 5.54 -15.52
CA ASP A 112 18.72 6.06 -14.23
C ASP A 112 17.68 6.91 -13.48
N SER A 113 16.73 7.52 -14.22
CA SER A 113 15.65 8.33 -13.65
C SER A 113 14.39 7.51 -13.33
N PHE A 114 14.12 6.43 -14.07
CA PHE A 114 13.00 5.53 -13.81
C PHE A 114 13.27 4.61 -12.61
N ARG A 115 12.40 4.69 -11.59
CA ARG A 115 12.37 3.73 -10.47
C ARG A 115 11.57 2.49 -10.88
N GLU A 116 12.19 1.59 -11.63
CA GLU A 116 11.67 0.23 -11.86
C GLU A 116 12.28 -0.75 -10.85
N HIS A 117 11.65 -1.92 -10.70
CA HIS A 117 12.21 -3.04 -9.94
C HIS A 117 13.64 -3.35 -10.43
N ALA A 118 14.54 -3.63 -9.49
CA ALA A 118 15.96 -3.77 -9.79
C ALA A 118 16.27 -4.85 -10.84
N GLU A 119 15.52 -5.96 -10.85
CA GLU A 119 15.63 -7.02 -11.86
C GLU A 119 15.31 -6.51 -13.27
N SER A 120 14.14 -5.87 -13.45
CA SER A 120 13.74 -5.26 -14.73
C SER A 120 14.74 -4.22 -15.21
N ARG A 121 15.30 -3.43 -14.29
CA ARG A 121 16.30 -2.42 -14.62
C ARG A 121 17.64 -3.04 -15.04
N ALA A 122 18.12 -4.05 -14.32
CA ALA A 122 19.32 -4.80 -14.69
C ALA A 122 19.17 -5.46 -16.06
N GLU A 123 18.02 -6.10 -16.34
CA GLU A 123 17.71 -6.65 -17.66
C GLU A 123 17.71 -5.57 -18.75
N SER A 124 17.11 -4.41 -18.49
CA SER A 124 17.08 -3.30 -19.44
C SER A 124 18.48 -2.77 -19.76
N TYR A 125 19.37 -2.69 -18.77
CA TYR A 125 20.78 -2.35 -19.00
C TYR A 125 21.53 -3.44 -19.79
N ILE A 126 21.24 -4.73 -19.57
CA ILE A 126 21.79 -5.83 -20.38
C ILE A 126 21.31 -5.72 -21.84
N GLU A 127 20.04 -5.40 -22.05
CA GLU A 127 19.48 -5.20 -23.39
C GLU A 127 20.10 -4.00 -24.11
N LEU A 128 20.36 -2.92 -23.39
CA LEU A 128 21.05 -1.73 -23.87
C LEU A 128 22.52 -2.01 -24.20
N ALA A 129 23.24 -2.68 -23.31
CA ALA A 129 24.61 -3.13 -23.55
C ALA A 129 24.71 -3.97 -24.82
N ARG A 130 23.78 -4.91 -25.03
CA ARG A 130 23.69 -5.73 -26.25
C ARG A 130 23.33 -4.91 -27.49
N ALA A 131 22.52 -3.86 -27.35
CA ALA A 131 22.12 -3.01 -28.46
C ALA A 131 23.29 -2.18 -29.00
N ILE A 132 24.13 -1.61 -28.12
CA ILE A 132 25.25 -0.74 -28.50
C ILE A 132 26.55 -1.51 -28.82
N TYR A 133 26.67 -2.78 -28.38
CA TYR A 133 27.87 -3.61 -28.58
C TYR A 133 28.45 -3.62 -30.00
N PRO A 134 27.65 -3.69 -31.09
CA PRO A 134 28.18 -3.66 -32.46
C PRO A 134 28.89 -2.35 -32.84
N VAL A 135 28.57 -1.25 -32.14
CA VAL A 135 29.11 0.09 -32.40
C VAL A 135 30.27 0.40 -31.46
N SER A 136 30.09 0.17 -30.16
CA SER A 136 31.10 0.47 -29.13
C SER A 136 31.10 -0.62 -28.05
N PRO A 137 32.09 -1.53 -28.07
CA PRO A 137 32.28 -2.49 -27.00
C PRO A 137 32.59 -1.83 -25.65
N ASP A 138 33.30 -0.69 -25.65
CA ASP A 138 33.65 0.04 -24.43
C ASP A 138 32.39 0.64 -23.77
N GLU A 139 31.49 1.24 -24.55
CA GLU A 139 30.21 1.76 -24.06
C GLU A 139 29.30 0.62 -23.55
N SER A 140 29.30 -0.50 -24.29
CA SER A 140 28.59 -1.72 -23.89
C SER A 140 29.07 -2.23 -22.53
N SER A 141 30.38 -2.19 -22.26
CA SER A 141 30.94 -2.58 -20.97
C SER A 141 30.40 -1.71 -19.84
N ILE A 142 30.32 -0.39 -20.03
CA ILE A 142 29.81 0.54 -19.00
C ILE A 142 28.36 0.19 -18.62
N TYR A 143 27.48 -0.02 -19.60
CA TYR A 143 26.09 -0.39 -19.31
C TYR A 143 25.96 -1.79 -18.73
N PHE A 144 26.82 -2.73 -19.13
CA PHE A 144 26.83 -4.07 -18.56
C PHE A 144 27.32 -4.06 -17.11
N ASP A 145 28.37 -3.30 -16.80
CA ASP A 145 28.88 -3.10 -15.44
C ASP A 145 27.81 -2.45 -14.55
N ARG A 146 27.02 -1.52 -15.10
CA ARG A 146 25.86 -0.94 -14.41
C ARG A 146 24.79 -1.99 -14.09
N ALA A 147 24.52 -2.94 -15.00
CA ALA A 147 23.62 -4.05 -14.73
C ALA A 147 24.13 -4.95 -13.61
N ILE A 148 25.44 -5.25 -13.60
CA ILE A 148 26.09 -6.02 -12.53
C ILE A 148 25.98 -5.29 -11.20
N GLU A 149 26.25 -3.99 -11.18
CA GLU A 149 26.12 -3.16 -9.99
C GLU A 149 24.70 -3.25 -9.43
N ILE A 150 23.67 -3.07 -10.25
CA ILE A 150 22.27 -3.16 -9.80
C ILE A 150 21.94 -4.56 -9.26
N ALA A 151 22.37 -5.62 -9.96
CA ALA A 151 22.11 -7.00 -9.55
C ALA A 151 22.89 -7.42 -8.29
N SER A 152 24.02 -6.78 -7.99
CA SER A 152 24.88 -7.13 -6.86
C SER A 152 24.54 -6.41 -5.55
N ARG A 153 23.75 -5.32 -5.61
CA ARG A 153 23.40 -4.51 -4.42
C ARG A 153 22.59 -5.29 -3.39
N ILE A 154 21.69 -6.16 -3.84
CA ILE A 154 20.80 -6.95 -2.97
C ILE A 154 20.64 -8.34 -3.62
N GLY A 155 21.10 -9.38 -2.92
CA GLY A 155 21.07 -10.74 -3.43
C GLY A 155 19.73 -11.47 -3.22
N GLU A 156 19.70 -12.76 -3.54
CA GLU A 156 18.53 -13.63 -3.38
C GLU A 156 18.02 -13.68 -1.93
N GLU A 157 18.88 -13.36 -0.95
CA GLU A 157 18.56 -13.31 0.48
C GLU A 157 17.76 -12.07 0.91
N ASN A 158 17.43 -11.15 0.00
CA ASN A 158 16.76 -9.88 0.32
C ASN A 158 15.56 -10.04 1.28
N ILE A 159 14.67 -11.00 0.98
CA ILE A 159 13.44 -11.16 1.75
C ILE A 159 13.74 -11.75 3.14
N ASP A 160 14.73 -12.64 3.24
CA ASP A 160 15.14 -13.19 4.53
C ASP A 160 15.88 -12.15 5.37
N ARG A 161 16.72 -11.32 4.74
CA ARG A 161 17.34 -10.15 5.38
C ARG A 161 16.30 -9.16 5.88
N TRP A 162 15.28 -8.84 5.07
CA TRP A 162 14.18 -7.98 5.49
C TRP A 162 13.43 -8.56 6.68
N ALA A 163 13.08 -9.86 6.62
CA ALA A 163 12.46 -10.55 7.75
C ALA A 163 13.32 -10.47 9.02
N ALA A 164 14.65 -10.65 8.91
CA ALA A 164 15.57 -10.51 10.04
C ALA A 164 15.52 -9.10 10.66
N LEU A 165 15.50 -8.04 9.84
CA LEU A 165 15.35 -6.66 10.34
C LEU A 165 13.99 -6.45 11.03
N LEU A 166 12.91 -7.04 10.52
CA LEU A 166 11.59 -6.97 11.16
C LEU A 166 11.55 -7.73 12.49
N HIS A 167 12.23 -8.88 12.60
CA HIS A 167 12.36 -9.60 13.88
C HIS A 167 13.10 -8.77 14.93
N LEU A 168 14.19 -8.11 14.55
CA LEU A 168 14.92 -7.19 15.42
C LEU A 168 14.08 -5.95 15.77
N ALA A 169 13.37 -5.35 14.81
CA ALA A 169 12.50 -4.21 15.06
C ALA A 169 11.34 -4.53 16.02
N LYS A 170 10.77 -5.72 15.91
CA LYS A 170 9.76 -6.21 16.85
C LYS A 170 10.35 -6.41 18.24
N ALA A 171 11.54 -6.98 18.36
CA ALA A 171 12.24 -7.17 19.64
C ALA A 171 12.71 -5.83 20.27
N ALA A 172 13.03 -4.84 19.44
CA ALA A 172 13.43 -3.49 19.86
C ALA A 172 12.26 -2.63 20.38
N GLY A 173 11.03 -2.99 20.02
CA GLY A 173 9.82 -2.31 20.46
C GLY A 173 9.62 -2.41 21.97
N GLU A 174 9.45 -1.27 22.64
CA GLU A 174 9.32 -1.18 24.09
C GLU A 174 8.22 -0.19 24.47
N PRO A 175 7.14 -0.64 25.15
CA PRO A 175 6.08 0.23 25.60
C PRO A 175 6.62 1.38 26.48
N GLY A 176 6.31 2.61 26.11
CA GLY A 176 6.75 3.81 26.84
C GLY A 176 8.15 4.32 26.48
N ASN A 177 8.89 3.63 25.61
CA ASN A 177 10.21 4.07 25.13
C ASN A 177 10.23 4.18 23.59
N PRO A 178 9.58 5.21 23.01
CA PRO A 178 9.48 5.35 21.56
C PRO A 178 10.83 5.65 20.90
N ARG A 179 11.11 4.96 19.78
CA ARG A 179 12.34 5.06 18.99
C ARG A 179 12.08 5.67 17.60
N PRO A 180 11.81 6.99 17.50
CA PRO A 180 11.38 7.61 16.24
C PRO A 180 12.45 7.58 15.15
N LYS A 181 13.74 7.73 15.51
CA LYS A 181 14.85 7.62 14.55
C LYS A 181 14.94 6.22 13.95
N THR A 182 14.88 5.17 14.77
CA THR A 182 14.88 3.78 14.31
C THR A 182 13.67 3.50 13.42
N ALA A 183 12.47 3.97 13.80
CA ALA A 183 11.27 3.81 12.97
C ALA A 183 11.40 4.49 11.60
N TYR A 184 11.99 5.69 11.53
CA TYR A 184 12.25 6.36 10.26
C TYR A 184 13.30 5.65 9.40
N ARG A 185 14.40 5.16 10.00
CA ARG A 185 15.38 4.35 9.26
C ARG A 185 14.72 3.09 8.70
N LEU A 186 13.89 2.40 9.50
CA LEU A 186 13.13 1.24 9.04
C LEU A 186 12.24 1.57 7.85
N SER A 187 11.55 2.73 7.83
CA SER A 187 10.70 3.11 6.69
C SER A 187 11.49 3.37 5.41
N ARG A 188 12.66 4.03 5.51
CA ARG A 188 13.54 4.23 4.33
C ARG A 188 14.06 2.91 3.79
N ILE A 189 14.48 2.01 4.68
CA ILE A 189 14.98 0.69 4.29
C ILE A 189 13.84 -0.19 3.73
N ALA A 190 12.60 -0.03 4.21
CA ALA A 190 11.44 -0.70 3.62
C ALA A 190 11.24 -0.31 2.15
N GLU A 191 11.29 0.99 1.85
CA GLU A 191 11.18 1.52 0.48
C GLU A 191 12.28 0.97 -0.42
N LEU A 192 13.55 1.02 0.02
CA LEU A 192 14.68 0.43 -0.68
C LEU A 192 14.51 -1.08 -0.92
N THR A 193 14.15 -1.82 0.13
CA THR A 193 14.02 -3.27 0.08
C THR A 193 12.97 -3.68 -0.94
N TYR A 194 11.85 -2.96 -0.99
CA TYR A 194 10.73 -3.22 -1.90
C TYR A 194 11.13 -3.05 -3.37
N GLU A 195 12.06 -2.15 -3.71
CA GLU A 195 12.58 -2.01 -5.08
C GLU A 195 13.17 -3.33 -5.63
N TYR A 196 13.63 -4.22 -4.75
CA TYR A 196 14.24 -5.51 -5.08
C TYR A 196 13.32 -6.70 -4.78
N VAL A 197 12.02 -6.47 -4.60
CA VAL A 197 11.01 -7.53 -4.48
C VAL A 197 10.25 -7.67 -5.79
N ALA A 198 10.36 -8.84 -6.42
CA ALA A 198 9.78 -9.10 -7.74
C ALA A 198 8.23 -9.06 -7.78
N ARG A 199 7.55 -9.31 -6.66
CA ARG A 199 6.08 -9.27 -6.57
C ARG A 199 5.61 -8.80 -5.20
N ASP A 200 4.62 -7.91 -5.18
CA ASP A 200 4.01 -7.35 -3.97
C ASP A 200 3.70 -8.38 -2.88
N LYS A 201 3.14 -9.55 -3.27
CA LYS A 201 2.80 -10.65 -2.35
C LYS A 201 3.98 -11.22 -1.54
N HIS A 202 5.22 -10.91 -1.89
CA HIS A 202 6.42 -11.38 -1.21
C HIS A 202 6.95 -10.41 -0.16
N PHE A 203 6.51 -9.14 -0.20
CA PHE A 203 6.89 -8.16 0.79
C PHE A 203 5.96 -8.25 2.01
N ASP A 204 6.53 -8.35 3.20
CA ASP A 204 5.77 -8.49 4.44
C ASP A 204 5.26 -7.13 4.95
N TRP A 205 4.26 -6.61 4.27
CA TRP A 205 3.61 -5.33 4.59
C TRP A 205 3.09 -5.28 6.04
N ASP A 206 2.46 -6.36 6.49
CA ASP A 206 1.81 -6.41 7.80
C ASP A 206 2.87 -6.34 8.92
N SER A 207 3.89 -7.20 8.88
CA SER A 207 4.98 -7.17 9.86
C SER A 207 5.79 -5.88 9.80
N THR A 208 5.91 -5.24 8.62
CA THR A 208 6.57 -3.95 8.46
C THR A 208 5.88 -2.86 9.26
N VAL A 209 4.56 -2.72 9.05
CA VAL A 209 3.75 -1.71 9.72
C VAL A 209 3.58 -2.01 11.21
N GLU A 210 3.47 -3.28 11.59
CA GLU A 210 3.51 -3.70 13.00
C GLU A 210 4.81 -3.28 13.70
N SER A 211 5.94 -3.49 13.02
CA SER A 211 7.26 -3.15 13.56
C SER A 211 7.46 -1.65 13.69
N LEU A 212 7.02 -0.85 12.71
CA LEU A 212 6.99 0.62 12.82
C LEU A 212 6.18 1.07 14.04
N THR A 213 5.02 0.46 14.23
CA THR A 213 4.11 0.79 15.35
C THR A 213 4.73 0.40 16.70
N ASN A 214 5.40 -0.75 16.79
CA ASN A 214 6.08 -1.20 18.00
C ASN A 214 7.31 -0.33 18.35
N LEU A 215 8.04 0.14 17.33
CA LEU A 215 9.18 1.05 17.53
C LEU A 215 8.71 2.44 18.00
N CYS A 216 7.71 3.02 17.33
CA CYS A 216 7.15 4.31 17.71
C CYS A 216 5.76 4.50 17.07
N PRO A 217 4.66 4.42 17.85
CA PRO A 217 3.29 4.63 17.39
C PRO A 217 3.08 5.92 16.59
N SER A 218 3.59 7.04 17.11
CA SER A 218 3.50 8.35 16.45
C SER A 218 4.25 8.39 15.12
N SER A 219 5.41 7.72 15.04
CA SER A 219 6.19 7.66 13.80
C SER A 219 5.51 6.78 12.77
N ALA A 220 4.82 5.71 13.16
CA ALA A 220 4.06 4.89 12.23
C ALA A 220 2.98 5.70 11.51
N LEU A 221 2.26 6.58 12.22
CA LEU A 221 1.27 7.49 11.60
C LEU A 221 1.94 8.51 10.67
N ALA A 222 3.04 9.14 11.08
CA ALA A 222 3.78 10.09 10.25
C ALA A 222 4.38 9.44 8.99
N VAL A 223 4.90 8.21 9.12
CA VAL A 223 5.45 7.43 7.99
C VAL A 223 4.33 7.02 7.04
N LEU A 224 3.21 6.48 7.52
CA LEU A 224 2.09 6.08 6.66
C LEU A 224 1.47 7.26 5.91
N SER A 225 1.44 8.44 6.53
CA SER A 225 1.00 9.67 5.88
C SER A 225 1.91 10.02 4.70
N ARG A 226 3.23 9.96 4.88
CA ARG A 226 4.20 10.20 3.80
C ARG A 226 4.21 9.09 2.76
N TRP A 227 3.98 7.84 3.15
CA TRP A 227 3.81 6.73 2.22
C TRP A 227 2.55 6.86 1.37
N ARG A 228 1.46 7.42 1.91
CA ARG A 228 0.28 7.80 1.10
C ARG A 228 0.69 8.81 0.02
N ASP A 229 1.41 9.86 0.40
CA ASP A 229 1.86 10.91 -0.52
C ASP A 229 2.80 10.35 -1.61
N ARG A 230 3.75 9.48 -1.23
CA ARG A 230 4.66 8.77 -2.16
C ARG A 230 4.03 7.60 -2.91
N ARG A 231 2.77 7.23 -2.61
CA ARG A 231 2.08 6.03 -3.12
C ARG A 231 2.86 4.73 -2.86
N PHE A 232 3.53 4.65 -1.73
CA PHE A 232 4.26 3.47 -1.30
C PHE A 232 3.35 2.52 -0.50
N GLY A 233 3.08 1.35 -1.08
CA GLY A 233 2.08 0.42 -0.56
C GLY A 233 0.64 0.91 -0.74
N TYR A 234 -0.32 0.14 -0.22
CA TYR A 234 -1.74 0.50 -0.30
C TYR A 234 -2.22 1.05 1.05
N SER A 235 -2.34 2.38 1.16
CA SER A 235 -2.75 3.08 2.39
C SER A 235 -4.05 2.52 2.97
N GLY A 236 -5.03 2.22 2.11
CA GLY A 236 -6.31 1.63 2.50
C GLY A 236 -6.19 0.25 3.18
N ARG A 237 -5.10 -0.50 2.97
CA ARG A 237 -4.80 -1.72 3.72
C ARG A 237 -3.92 -1.46 4.94
N LEU A 238 -2.89 -0.63 4.81
CA LEU A 238 -1.87 -0.45 5.85
C LEU A 238 -2.36 0.39 7.04
N PHE A 239 -3.16 1.43 6.78
CA PHE A 239 -3.63 2.33 7.83
C PHE A 239 -4.52 1.64 8.88
N PRO A 240 -5.51 0.80 8.49
CA PRO A 240 -6.27 0.02 9.47
C PRO A 240 -5.41 -0.89 10.35
N LEU A 241 -4.31 -1.46 9.85
CA LEU A 241 -3.42 -2.32 10.66
C LEU A 241 -2.85 -1.57 11.87
N VAL A 242 -2.34 -0.36 11.65
CA VAL A 242 -1.84 0.51 12.74
C VAL A 242 -2.96 0.83 13.71
N ILE A 243 -4.10 1.31 13.21
CA ILE A 243 -5.21 1.71 14.07
C ILE A 243 -5.72 0.54 14.92
N TYR A 244 -5.86 -0.66 14.34
CA TYR A 244 -6.27 -1.84 15.09
C TYR A 244 -5.26 -2.26 16.14
N GLN A 245 -3.96 -2.23 15.82
CA GLN A 245 -2.92 -2.53 16.78
C GLN A 245 -2.94 -1.53 17.96
N LEU A 246 -3.05 -0.23 17.68
CA LEU A 246 -3.11 0.80 18.71
C LEU A 246 -4.37 0.69 19.58
N CYS A 247 -5.52 0.33 18.99
CA CYS A 247 -6.73 0.03 19.76
C CYS A 247 -6.56 -1.22 20.62
N ASN A 248 -5.96 -2.30 20.08
CA ASN A 248 -5.69 -3.54 20.82
C ASN A 248 -4.73 -3.34 22.00
N GLN A 249 -3.78 -2.42 21.86
CA GLN A 249 -2.86 -2.02 22.92
C GLN A 249 -3.48 -1.04 23.94
N GLY A 250 -4.72 -0.58 23.71
CA GLY A 250 -5.40 0.41 24.56
C GLY A 250 -4.82 1.83 24.45
N LEU A 251 -4.01 2.11 23.42
CA LEU A 251 -3.42 3.42 23.17
C LEU A 251 -4.37 4.37 22.43
N LEU A 252 -5.32 3.82 21.68
CA LEU A 252 -6.42 4.55 21.06
C LEU A 252 -7.78 3.99 21.51
N PRO A 253 -8.81 4.84 21.63
CA PRO A 253 -10.15 4.39 21.99
C PRO A 253 -10.77 3.40 20.99
N ALA A 254 -11.67 2.53 21.47
CA ALA A 254 -12.41 1.56 20.65
C ALA A 254 -13.20 2.19 19.49
N HIS A 255 -13.60 3.46 19.63
CA HIS A 255 -14.37 4.19 18.63
C HIS A 255 -13.51 4.81 17.52
N THR A 256 -12.17 4.72 17.58
CA THR A 256 -11.29 5.31 16.57
C THR A 256 -11.52 4.80 15.14
N PRO A 257 -11.72 3.50 14.87
CA PRO A 257 -12.10 3.04 13.53
C PRO A 257 -13.44 3.64 13.05
N ILE A 258 -14.37 3.89 13.97
CA ILE A 258 -15.67 4.53 13.65
C ILE A 258 -15.48 6.01 13.32
N SER A 259 -14.63 6.75 14.05
CA SER A 259 -14.34 8.14 13.68
C SER A 259 -13.60 8.25 12.34
N LEU A 260 -12.81 7.24 11.96
CA LEU A 260 -12.03 7.22 10.72
C LEU A 260 -12.77 6.57 9.54
N CYS A 261 -14.02 6.12 9.71
CA CYS A 261 -14.75 5.35 8.70
C CYS A 261 -15.05 6.11 7.39
N GLY A 262 -14.90 7.44 7.41
CA GLY A 262 -14.94 8.29 6.23
C GLY A 262 -13.76 8.08 5.28
N ILE A 263 -12.63 7.56 5.78
CA ILE A 263 -11.44 7.23 4.99
C ILE A 263 -11.66 5.90 4.28
N ASP A 264 -11.39 5.86 2.97
CA ASP A 264 -11.56 4.67 2.15
C ASP A 264 -10.44 3.66 2.43
N ALA A 265 -10.70 2.80 3.40
CA ALA A 265 -9.78 1.78 3.85
C ALA A 265 -10.52 0.47 4.15
N GLN A 266 -9.77 -0.62 4.24
CA GLN A 266 -10.24 -1.98 4.51
C GLN A 266 -10.66 -2.17 5.98
N TRP A 267 -11.50 -1.27 6.48
CA TRP A 267 -12.10 -1.34 7.81
C TRP A 267 -13.00 -2.57 7.93
N LYS A 268 -12.87 -3.29 9.04
CA LYS A 268 -13.73 -4.38 9.47
C LYS A 268 -15.01 -3.82 10.10
N ARG A 269 -15.77 -3.03 9.33
CA ARG A 269 -16.86 -2.15 9.81
C ARG A 269 -17.84 -2.80 10.79
N LEU A 270 -18.30 -4.02 10.52
CA LEU A 270 -19.20 -4.75 11.43
C LEU A 270 -18.50 -5.18 12.73
N GLN A 271 -17.24 -5.61 12.65
CA GLN A 271 -16.45 -5.98 13.83
C GLN A 271 -16.11 -4.73 14.66
N ASP A 272 -15.82 -3.60 14.00
CA ASP A 272 -15.55 -2.32 14.66
C ASP A 272 -16.77 -1.84 15.45
N LEU A 273 -17.97 -1.96 14.87
CA LEU A 273 -19.23 -1.68 15.54
C LEU A 273 -19.44 -2.57 16.76
N LYS A 274 -19.24 -3.90 16.63
CA LYS A 274 -19.37 -4.85 17.73
C LYS A 274 -18.38 -4.57 18.86
N ARG A 275 -17.12 -4.28 18.50
CA ARG A 275 -16.06 -3.96 19.44
C ARG A 275 -16.39 -2.71 20.22
N MET A 276 -16.80 -1.64 19.52
CA MET A 276 -17.19 -0.40 20.17
C MET A 276 -18.35 -0.61 21.15
N ILE A 277 -19.41 -1.34 20.75
CA ILE A 277 -20.55 -1.63 21.64
C ILE A 277 -20.11 -2.41 22.89
N ALA A 278 -19.16 -3.34 22.76
CA ALA A 278 -18.66 -4.14 23.87
C ALA A 278 -17.77 -3.35 24.84
N GLU A 279 -17.05 -2.34 24.36
CA GLU A 279 -16.04 -1.58 25.13
C GLU A 279 -16.55 -0.19 25.61
N SER A 280 -17.82 0.15 25.37
CA SER A 280 -18.34 1.51 25.60
C SER A 280 -18.70 1.83 27.06
N ASP A 281 -17.80 2.50 27.78
CA ASP A 281 -18.10 3.14 29.08
C ASP A 281 -18.43 4.65 28.95
N HIS A 282 -18.00 5.33 27.87
CA HIS A 282 -18.04 6.81 27.76
C HIS A 282 -18.56 7.41 26.44
N VAL A 283 -18.79 6.60 25.40
CA VAL A 283 -19.26 7.08 24.09
C VAL A 283 -20.77 6.86 23.95
N ASN A 284 -21.47 7.80 23.31
CA ASN A 284 -22.87 7.59 22.96
C ASN A 284 -22.98 6.50 21.88
N VAL A 285 -23.28 5.28 22.33
CA VAL A 285 -23.38 4.07 21.48
C VAL A 285 -24.35 4.26 20.33
N GLN A 286 -25.43 5.02 20.52
CA GLN A 286 -26.42 5.28 19.47
C GLN A 286 -25.82 6.13 18.34
N VAL A 287 -25.10 7.20 18.68
CA VAL A 287 -24.43 8.06 17.70
C VAL A 287 -23.33 7.28 16.96
N ALA A 288 -22.47 6.59 17.70
CA ALA A 288 -21.39 5.80 17.10
C ALA A 288 -21.93 4.70 16.15
N SER A 289 -23.04 4.07 16.53
CA SER A 289 -23.69 3.06 15.70
C SER A 289 -24.31 3.65 14.43
N GLN A 290 -24.91 4.84 14.52
CA GLN A 290 -25.44 5.55 13.35
C GLN A 290 -24.33 5.95 12.37
N ILE A 291 -23.18 6.41 12.88
CA ILE A 291 -22.01 6.72 12.06
C ILE A 291 -21.51 5.46 11.37
N ALA A 292 -21.24 4.39 12.13
CA ALA A 292 -20.76 3.12 11.56
C ALA A 292 -21.72 2.59 10.48
N TYR A 293 -23.03 2.63 10.76
CA TYR A 293 -24.05 2.17 9.83
C TYR A 293 -24.15 3.06 8.57
N ARG A 294 -24.01 4.39 8.69
CA ARG A 294 -23.98 5.32 7.56
C ARG A 294 -22.95 4.89 6.52
N TYR A 295 -21.75 4.52 6.96
CA TYR A 295 -20.69 4.12 6.04
C TYR A 295 -20.83 2.68 5.56
N LEU A 296 -21.29 1.76 6.42
CA LEU A 296 -21.55 0.37 6.03
C LEU A 296 -22.46 0.27 4.79
N GLN A 297 -23.37 1.23 4.55
CA GLN A 297 -24.21 1.26 3.34
C GLN A 297 -23.44 1.36 2.01
N PHE A 298 -22.21 1.87 2.01
CA PHE A 298 -21.36 1.98 0.81
C PHE A 298 -20.57 0.69 0.51
N SER A 299 -20.51 -0.25 1.45
CA SER A 299 -19.90 -1.57 1.28
C SER A 299 -20.95 -2.62 1.65
N PRO A 300 -21.79 -3.06 0.68
CA PRO A 300 -23.00 -3.80 1.00
C PRO A 300 -22.67 -5.08 1.78
N PRO A 301 -23.26 -5.28 2.97
CA PRO A 301 -22.99 -6.44 3.80
C PRO A 301 -23.44 -7.73 3.12
N VAL A 302 -22.69 -8.81 3.32
CA VAL A 302 -23.05 -10.15 2.85
C VAL A 302 -24.23 -10.70 3.68
N GLY A 303 -25.02 -11.64 3.16
CA GLY A 303 -26.22 -12.17 3.86
C GLY A 303 -25.98 -12.64 5.30
N SER A 304 -24.78 -13.12 5.66
CA SER A 304 -24.40 -13.41 7.05
C SER A 304 -24.26 -12.15 7.91
N GLU A 305 -23.61 -11.12 7.38
CA GLU A 305 -23.42 -9.83 8.05
C GLU A 305 -24.74 -9.08 8.24
N ILE A 306 -25.68 -9.21 7.29
CA ILE A 306 -27.04 -8.64 7.42
C ILE A 306 -27.78 -9.27 8.61
N LYS A 307 -27.68 -10.59 8.80
CA LYS A 307 -28.28 -11.28 9.94
C LYS A 307 -27.65 -10.82 11.26
N GLU A 308 -26.33 -10.74 11.30
CA GLU A 308 -25.60 -10.26 12.46
C GLU A 308 -25.94 -8.81 12.82
N LEU A 309 -26.09 -7.92 11.82
CA LEU A 309 -26.55 -6.54 12.02
C LEU A 309 -27.97 -6.48 12.58
N LYS A 310 -28.87 -7.35 12.12
CA LYS A 310 -30.24 -7.43 12.63
C LYS A 310 -30.29 -7.93 14.07
N GLU A 311 -29.49 -8.94 14.40
CA GLU A 311 -29.34 -9.42 15.77
C GLU A 311 -28.78 -8.33 16.69
N LEU A 312 -27.75 -7.60 16.23
CA LEU A 312 -27.15 -6.50 16.96
C LEU A 312 -28.15 -5.34 17.19
N SER A 313 -28.94 -4.98 16.18
CA SER A 313 -30.03 -4.00 16.29
C SER A 313 -31.05 -4.40 17.35
N ASN A 314 -31.51 -5.66 17.34
CA ASN A 314 -32.49 -6.16 18.30
C ASN A 314 -31.93 -6.24 19.73
N ASN A 315 -30.68 -6.69 19.89
CA ASN A 315 -30.07 -6.90 21.20
C ASN A 315 -29.69 -5.59 21.89
N SER A 316 -29.25 -4.59 21.11
CA SER A 316 -28.78 -3.30 21.62
C SER A 316 -29.82 -2.17 21.54
N GLY A 317 -31.01 -2.44 21.00
CA GLY A 317 -32.08 -1.45 20.81
C GLY A 317 -31.72 -0.34 19.81
N LEU A 318 -30.84 -0.62 18.86
CA LEU A 318 -30.34 0.35 17.88
C LEU A 318 -31.22 0.36 16.64
N ASP A 319 -31.65 1.55 16.21
CA ASP A 319 -32.41 1.72 14.97
C ASP A 319 -31.48 2.00 13.78
N PHE A 320 -31.43 1.04 12.84
CA PHE A 320 -30.71 1.16 11.58
C PHE A 320 -31.70 1.37 10.44
N THR A 321 -32.06 2.64 10.22
CA THR A 321 -33.04 3.02 9.21
C THR A 321 -32.69 2.47 7.82
N GLY A 322 -33.62 1.74 7.21
CA GLY A 322 -33.45 1.15 5.88
C GLY A 322 -32.68 -0.17 5.84
N LEU A 323 -32.39 -0.80 7.00
CA LEU A 323 -31.80 -2.14 7.06
C LEU A 323 -32.67 -3.17 6.34
N GLU A 324 -34.00 -2.98 6.35
CA GLU A 324 -34.96 -3.83 5.64
C GLU A 324 -34.71 -3.88 4.13
N ARG A 325 -34.12 -2.84 3.55
CA ARG A 325 -33.78 -2.82 2.11
C ARG A 325 -32.67 -3.80 1.77
N PHE A 326 -31.69 -3.97 2.67
CA PHE A 326 -30.64 -4.98 2.50
C PHE A 326 -31.19 -6.39 2.70
N VAL A 327 -32.06 -6.58 3.72
CA VAL A 327 -32.75 -7.87 3.96
C VAL A 327 -33.61 -8.26 2.75
N ALA A 328 -34.33 -7.32 2.15
CA ALA A 328 -35.14 -7.56 0.96
C ALA A 328 -34.26 -7.95 -0.25
N ARG A 329 -33.15 -7.24 -0.49
CA ARG A 329 -32.18 -7.57 -1.55
C ARG A 329 -31.55 -8.94 -1.38
N ASP A 330 -31.18 -9.33 -0.15
CA ASP A 330 -30.63 -10.65 0.15
C ASP A 330 -31.67 -11.77 -0.06
N SER A 331 -32.94 -11.51 0.26
CA SER A 331 -34.02 -12.47 -0.02
C SER A 331 -34.28 -12.66 -1.52
N GLU A 332 -34.07 -11.63 -2.34
CA GLU A 332 -34.16 -11.69 -3.81
C GLU A 332 -32.94 -12.35 -4.45
N SER A 333 -31.73 -12.13 -3.92
CA SER A 333 -30.50 -12.79 -4.41
C SER A 333 -30.50 -14.27 -4.08
N VAL A 334 -30.91 -14.69 -2.87
CA VAL A 334 -31.08 -16.11 -2.50
C VAL A 334 -32.09 -16.79 -3.42
N SER A 335 -33.13 -16.07 -3.88
CA SER A 335 -34.11 -16.59 -4.84
C SER A 335 -33.55 -16.80 -6.26
N LYS A 336 -32.51 -16.05 -6.66
CA LYS A 336 -31.79 -16.22 -7.94
C LYS A 336 -30.59 -17.16 -7.83
N ASP A 337 -29.95 -17.24 -6.67
CA ASP A 337 -28.78 -18.11 -6.44
C ASP A 337 -29.14 -19.58 -6.25
N VAL A 338 -30.36 -19.90 -5.78
CA VAL A 338 -30.86 -21.29 -5.81
C VAL A 338 -30.99 -21.82 -7.25
N ALA A 339 -31.03 -20.95 -8.28
CA ALA A 339 -31.00 -21.34 -9.68
C ALA A 339 -29.59 -21.30 -10.32
N SER A 340 -28.61 -20.59 -9.74
CA SER A 340 -27.26 -20.40 -10.31
C SER A 340 -26.14 -21.14 -9.55
N THR A 341 -26.38 -21.61 -8.32
CA THR A 341 -25.33 -22.21 -7.45
C THR A 341 -25.12 -23.71 -7.71
N ARG A 342 -25.35 -24.19 -8.94
CA ARG A 342 -24.93 -25.53 -9.35
C ARG A 342 -23.61 -25.56 -10.13
N GLU A 343 -23.04 -24.42 -10.48
CA GLU A 343 -21.83 -24.40 -11.33
C GLU A 343 -20.86 -23.31 -10.90
N ALA A 344 -20.13 -23.54 -9.81
CA ALA A 344 -18.89 -22.81 -9.53
C ALA A 344 -17.87 -23.74 -8.86
N ALA A 345 -16.82 -24.06 -9.63
CA ALA A 345 -15.51 -24.55 -9.23
C ALA A 345 -15.44 -25.83 -8.38
N HIS A 346 -15.87 -26.96 -8.96
CA HIS A 346 -15.10 -28.19 -8.75
C HIS A 346 -13.78 -28.04 -9.51
N THR A 347 -12.71 -27.71 -8.79
CA THR A 347 -11.36 -28.07 -9.22
C THR A 347 -11.41 -29.54 -9.59
N THR A 348 -10.96 -29.88 -10.79
CA THR A 348 -10.89 -31.24 -11.32
C THR A 348 -9.88 -32.06 -10.51
N LEU A 349 -10.25 -32.45 -9.29
CA LEU A 349 -9.65 -33.57 -8.62
C LEU A 349 -10.06 -34.79 -9.45
N LYS A 350 -9.06 -35.43 -10.07
CA LYS A 350 -9.23 -36.78 -10.61
C LYS A 350 -10.00 -37.59 -9.57
N LYS A 351 -11.13 -38.20 -9.96
CA LYS A 351 -11.77 -39.25 -9.16
C LYS A 351 -10.77 -40.39 -9.06
N GLU A 352 -9.96 -40.36 -8.01
CA GLU A 352 -9.05 -41.43 -7.67
C GLU A 352 -9.85 -42.61 -7.11
N GLN A 353 -9.32 -43.81 -7.30
CA GLN A 353 -9.90 -45.01 -6.71
C GLN A 353 -9.91 -44.86 -5.19
N PRO A 354 -11.01 -45.18 -4.49
CA PRO A 354 -11.03 -45.14 -3.03
C PRO A 354 -10.01 -46.15 -2.51
N LEU A 355 -9.00 -45.65 -1.80
CA LEU A 355 -8.05 -46.47 -1.04
C LEU A 355 -8.82 -47.33 -0.04
N ASP A 356 -8.54 -48.64 -0.01
CA ASP A 356 -9.05 -49.52 1.03
C ASP A 356 -8.19 -49.35 2.30
N TRP A 357 -8.66 -48.48 3.19
CA TRP A 357 -7.97 -48.22 4.46
C TRP A 357 -7.94 -49.45 5.38
N ASP A 358 -8.84 -50.41 5.22
CA ASP A 358 -8.83 -51.62 6.03
C ASP A 358 -7.72 -52.58 5.57
N GLU A 359 -7.42 -52.62 4.28
CA GLU A 359 -6.24 -53.31 3.73
C GLU A 359 -4.94 -52.63 4.17
N ILE A 360 -4.87 -51.30 4.09
CA ILE A 360 -3.66 -50.53 4.46
C ILE A 360 -3.31 -50.69 5.95
N PHE A 361 -4.32 -50.68 6.82
CA PHE A 361 -4.13 -50.80 8.27
C PHE A 361 -4.23 -52.24 8.78
N GLN A 362 -4.27 -53.25 7.90
CA GLN A 362 -4.36 -54.64 8.29
C GLN A 362 -3.16 -55.05 9.15
N ASP A 363 -3.43 -55.54 10.37
CA ASP A 363 -2.43 -55.98 11.35
C ASP A 363 -1.33 -54.95 11.70
N VAL A 364 -1.65 -53.65 11.57
CA VAL A 364 -0.72 -52.56 11.91
C VAL A 364 -0.69 -52.34 13.43
N ASP A 365 0.48 -52.58 14.03
CA ASP A 365 0.77 -52.14 15.39
C ASP A 365 1.14 -50.64 15.40
N PHE A 366 0.23 -49.80 15.89
CA PHE A 366 0.41 -48.36 16.01
C PHE A 366 1.45 -47.93 17.06
N GLY A 367 2.07 -48.85 17.80
CA GLY A 367 3.28 -48.60 18.60
C GLY A 367 4.58 -48.84 17.85
N CYS A 368 4.53 -49.50 16.69
CA CYS A 368 5.71 -49.94 15.93
C CYS A 368 5.96 -49.04 14.71
N SER A 369 7.00 -48.19 14.80
CA SER A 369 7.35 -47.24 13.73
C SER A 369 7.50 -47.89 12.35
N ILE A 370 8.11 -49.08 12.28
CA ILE A 370 8.34 -49.81 11.02
C ILE A 370 7.01 -50.25 10.40
N LYS A 371 6.08 -50.79 11.20
CA LYS A 371 4.77 -51.24 10.71
C LYS A 371 3.91 -50.09 10.21
N ILE A 372 3.90 -48.97 10.95
CA ILE A 372 3.19 -47.77 10.52
C ILE A 372 3.82 -47.23 9.22
N ARG A 373 5.15 -47.24 9.11
CA ARG A 373 5.83 -46.77 7.90
C ARG A 373 5.49 -47.64 6.69
N SER A 374 5.50 -48.96 6.83
CA SER A 374 5.11 -49.87 5.75
C SER A 374 3.66 -49.63 5.29
N ALA A 375 2.74 -49.39 6.22
CA ALA A 375 1.36 -49.02 5.88
C ALA A 375 1.29 -47.66 5.17
N TYR A 376 2.06 -46.67 5.64
CA TYR A 376 2.15 -45.36 5.01
C TYR A 376 2.65 -45.48 3.56
N ASP A 377 3.77 -46.16 3.34
CA ASP A 377 4.36 -46.34 2.01
C ASP A 377 3.44 -47.15 1.07
N LEU A 378 2.74 -48.16 1.60
CA LEU A 378 1.78 -48.96 0.83
C LEU A 378 0.70 -48.06 0.23
N GLY A 379 -0.01 -47.28 1.06
CA GLY A 379 -1.05 -46.40 0.54
C GLY A 379 -0.50 -45.18 -0.21
N HIS A 380 0.72 -44.72 0.08
CA HIS A 380 1.35 -43.61 -0.64
C HIS A 380 1.58 -43.94 -2.11
N SER A 381 1.87 -45.22 -2.42
CA SER A 381 2.01 -45.70 -3.79
C SER A 381 0.71 -45.61 -4.63
N TYR A 382 -0.43 -45.43 -3.97
CA TYR A 382 -1.77 -45.36 -4.58
C TYR A 382 -2.49 -44.01 -4.35
N GLY A 383 -1.91 -43.09 -3.56
CA GLY A 383 -2.61 -41.89 -3.05
C GLY A 383 -2.31 -40.57 -3.78
N SER A 384 -3.21 -39.59 -3.63
CA SER A 384 -3.04 -38.19 -4.09
C SER A 384 -2.03 -37.37 -3.27
N ALA A 385 -1.82 -36.12 -3.72
CA ALA A 385 -1.16 -35.05 -2.97
C ALA A 385 -1.67 -34.83 -1.52
N TYR A 386 -2.88 -35.31 -1.15
CA TYR A 386 -3.45 -35.18 0.22
C TYR A 386 -3.37 -36.46 1.06
N TYR A 387 -2.55 -37.43 0.63
CA TYR A 387 -2.46 -38.74 1.27
C TYR A 387 -2.05 -38.66 2.74
N CYS A 388 -1.11 -37.77 3.12
CA CYS A 388 -0.62 -37.65 4.50
C CYS A 388 -1.73 -37.30 5.50
N SER A 389 -2.57 -36.31 5.20
CA SER A 389 -3.73 -35.93 6.04
C SER A 389 -4.74 -37.07 6.14
N SER A 390 -5.07 -37.70 5.02
CA SER A 390 -6.01 -38.82 4.98
C SER A 390 -5.51 -40.01 5.80
N PHE A 391 -4.23 -40.33 5.69
CA PHE A 391 -3.59 -41.42 6.45
C PHE A 391 -3.63 -41.14 7.95
N PHE A 392 -3.21 -39.96 8.43
CA PHE A 392 -3.25 -39.66 9.86
C PHE A 392 -4.68 -39.65 10.41
N ARG A 393 -5.65 -39.12 9.66
CA ARG A 393 -7.06 -39.14 10.05
C ARG A 393 -7.59 -40.57 10.22
N GLU A 394 -7.32 -41.44 9.26
CA GLU A 394 -7.77 -42.83 9.30
C GLU A 394 -7.00 -43.67 10.33
N ALA A 395 -5.74 -43.34 10.58
CA ALA A 395 -4.95 -43.93 11.66
C ALA A 395 -5.53 -43.55 13.03
N PHE A 396 -5.81 -42.27 13.30
CA PHE A 396 -6.36 -41.84 14.59
C PHE A 396 -7.75 -42.43 14.89
N LYS A 397 -8.52 -42.83 13.87
CA LYS A 397 -9.78 -43.59 14.06
C LYS A 397 -9.55 -45.03 14.54
N ARG A 398 -8.39 -45.62 14.21
CA ARG A 398 -8.04 -47.04 14.46
C ARG A 398 -7.10 -47.21 15.66
N VAL A 399 -6.37 -46.18 16.06
CA VAL A 399 -5.52 -46.19 17.25
C VAL A 399 -6.39 -46.39 18.50
N ALA A 400 -6.02 -47.36 19.32
CA ALA A 400 -6.72 -47.60 20.59
C ALA A 400 -6.60 -46.40 21.54
N VAL A 401 -7.69 -46.08 22.25
CA VAL A 401 -7.72 -44.98 23.22
C VAL A 401 -6.61 -45.16 24.27
N GLY A 402 -5.79 -44.14 24.47
CA GLY A 402 -4.61 -44.13 25.34
C GLY A 402 -3.29 -44.47 24.64
N LYS A 403 -3.31 -44.91 23.38
CA LYS A 403 -2.12 -45.28 22.57
C LYS A 403 -1.70 -44.20 21.57
N GLU A 404 -2.43 -43.11 21.45
CA GLU A 404 -2.20 -42.00 20.52
C GLU A 404 -0.81 -41.40 20.68
N SER A 405 -0.33 -41.27 21.92
CA SER A 405 1.05 -40.81 22.20
C SER A 405 2.14 -41.74 21.66
N GLN A 406 1.91 -43.06 21.63
CA GLN A 406 2.86 -44.04 21.09
C GLN A 406 2.92 -43.92 19.57
N PHE A 407 1.76 -43.75 18.93
CA PHE A 407 1.64 -43.52 17.50
C PHE A 407 2.40 -42.27 17.05
N VAL A 408 2.17 -41.11 17.69
CA VAL A 408 2.87 -39.86 17.37
C VAL A 408 4.39 -40.02 17.51
N ARG A 409 4.86 -40.63 18.61
CA ARG A 409 6.29 -40.89 18.82
C ARG A 409 6.89 -41.82 17.77
N ALA A 410 6.15 -42.83 17.33
CA ALA A 410 6.58 -43.76 16.31
C ALA A 410 6.68 -43.12 14.91
N ILE A 411 5.84 -42.13 14.59
CA ILE A 411 5.98 -41.32 13.37
C ILE A 411 7.22 -40.43 13.47
N CYS A 412 7.47 -39.83 14.63
CA CYS A 412 8.62 -38.95 14.83
C CYS A 412 9.98 -39.64 14.58
N THR A 413 10.05 -40.97 14.60
CA THR A 413 11.30 -41.71 14.32
C THR A 413 11.55 -41.96 12.84
N TRP A 414 10.66 -41.54 11.94
CA TRP A 414 10.87 -41.69 10.50
C TRP A 414 12.03 -40.82 9.99
N PRO A 415 12.85 -41.32 9.04
CA PRO A 415 13.96 -40.55 8.48
C PRO A 415 13.52 -39.25 7.80
N ASP A 416 12.37 -39.28 7.14
CA ASP A 416 11.72 -38.19 6.42
C ASP A 416 10.68 -37.43 7.26
N PHE A 417 10.69 -37.59 8.59
CA PHE A 417 9.83 -36.79 9.47
C PHE A 417 10.20 -35.31 9.38
N ASP A 418 9.30 -34.49 8.83
CA ASP A 418 9.52 -33.08 8.50
C ASP A 418 8.47 -32.16 9.12
N ILE A 419 8.61 -30.85 8.90
CA ILE A 419 7.68 -29.84 9.42
C ILE A 419 6.27 -29.98 8.86
N PHE A 420 6.10 -30.50 7.64
CA PHE A 420 4.80 -30.70 7.03
C PHE A 420 4.04 -31.84 7.70
N MET A 421 4.72 -32.94 8.05
CA MET A 421 4.11 -34.01 8.85
C MET A 421 3.68 -33.51 10.23
N VAL A 422 4.49 -32.66 10.89
CA VAL A 422 4.09 -32.01 12.15
C VAL A 422 2.85 -31.14 11.94
N ARG A 423 2.83 -30.33 10.88
CA ARG A 423 1.68 -29.48 10.56
C ARG A 423 0.40 -30.29 10.40
N VAL A 424 0.44 -31.37 9.62
CA VAL A 424 -0.72 -32.25 9.41
C VAL A 424 -1.16 -32.93 10.73
N LEU A 425 -0.21 -33.39 11.56
CA LEU A 425 -0.53 -33.95 12.88
C LEU A 425 -1.27 -32.93 13.76
N LEU A 426 -0.79 -31.67 13.79
CA LEU A 426 -1.42 -30.59 14.54
C LEU A 426 -2.81 -30.26 13.99
N ASP A 427 -2.98 -30.14 12.68
CA ASP A 427 -4.27 -29.81 12.07
C ASP A 427 -5.34 -30.87 12.40
N GLU A 428 -4.98 -32.17 12.35
CA GLU A 428 -5.93 -33.24 12.70
C GLU A 428 -6.24 -33.29 14.20
N LEU A 429 -5.23 -33.15 15.06
CA LEU A 429 -5.38 -33.33 16.51
C LEU A 429 -5.92 -32.09 17.24
N LEU A 430 -5.55 -30.90 16.79
CA LEU A 430 -6.02 -29.64 17.38
C LEU A 430 -7.41 -29.24 16.86
N SER A 431 -8.05 -30.05 16.01
CA SER A 431 -9.48 -29.87 15.70
C SER A 431 -10.39 -30.02 16.94
N LYS A 432 -9.88 -30.63 18.03
CA LYS A 432 -10.61 -30.88 19.29
C LYS A 432 -9.73 -30.57 20.51
N PRO A 433 -10.32 -30.19 21.66
CA PRO A 433 -9.55 -29.97 22.88
C PRO A 433 -8.79 -31.22 23.34
N LEU A 434 -7.48 -31.12 23.48
CA LEU A 434 -6.62 -32.21 23.92
C LEU A 434 -6.73 -32.46 25.43
N LYS A 435 -7.27 -33.63 25.81
CA LYS A 435 -7.44 -34.04 27.23
C LYS A 435 -6.29 -34.92 27.75
N GLN A 436 -5.64 -35.69 26.87
CA GLN A 436 -4.62 -36.67 27.26
C GLN A 436 -3.25 -36.01 27.45
N GLN A 437 -2.70 -36.05 28.66
CA GLN A 437 -1.39 -35.46 28.99
C GLN A 437 -0.23 -36.14 28.24
N SER A 438 -0.30 -37.46 28.04
CA SER A 438 0.70 -38.21 27.27
C SER A 438 0.75 -37.78 25.80
N LEU A 439 -0.40 -37.46 25.21
CA LEU A 439 -0.50 -36.97 23.84
C LEU A 439 0.05 -35.55 23.73
N LYS A 440 -0.26 -34.66 24.70
CA LYS A 440 0.35 -33.33 24.79
C LYS A 440 1.89 -33.41 24.78
N LYS A 441 2.47 -34.25 25.64
CA LYS A 441 3.92 -34.48 25.69
C LYS A 441 4.50 -35.11 24.44
N ALA A 442 3.73 -35.90 23.68
CA ALA A 442 4.18 -36.46 22.41
C ALA A 442 4.21 -35.39 21.30
N LEU A 443 3.23 -34.47 21.29
CA LEU A 443 3.20 -33.34 20.36
C LEU A 443 4.29 -32.31 20.66
N GLU A 444 4.52 -32.00 21.92
CA GLU A 444 5.66 -31.18 22.37
C GLU A 444 6.97 -31.74 21.83
N TYR A 445 7.21 -33.05 22.02
CA TYR A 445 8.38 -33.72 21.47
C TYR A 445 8.48 -33.62 19.94
N ALA A 446 7.35 -33.79 19.23
CA ALA A 446 7.30 -33.70 17.77
C ALA A 446 7.69 -32.30 17.26
N VAL A 447 7.12 -31.25 17.85
CA VAL A 447 7.41 -29.84 17.51
C VAL A 447 8.87 -29.51 17.81
N ILE A 448 9.33 -29.78 19.03
CA ILE A 448 10.71 -29.49 19.43
C ILE A 448 11.73 -30.27 18.58
N LYS A 449 11.41 -31.50 18.19
CA LYS A 449 12.26 -32.29 17.30
C LYS A 449 12.40 -31.65 15.93
N VAL A 450 11.31 -31.13 15.36
CA VAL A 450 11.38 -30.50 14.03
C VAL A 450 12.07 -29.14 14.08
N CYS A 451 11.92 -28.38 15.17
CA CYS A 451 12.66 -27.14 15.37
C CYS A 451 14.19 -27.35 15.32
N ARG A 452 14.70 -28.44 15.91
CA ARG A 452 16.12 -28.82 15.82
C ARG A 452 16.53 -29.31 14.44
N LYS A 453 15.65 -30.08 13.78
CA LYS A 453 15.96 -30.75 12.52
C LYS A 453 15.95 -29.78 11.33
N GLU A 454 14.95 -28.91 11.26
CA GLU A 454 14.68 -28.02 10.12
C GLU A 454 14.59 -26.55 10.56
N PRO A 455 15.63 -26.00 11.22
CA PRO A 455 15.57 -24.67 11.84
C PRO A 455 15.32 -23.55 10.81
N GLU A 456 15.77 -23.70 9.56
CA GLU A 456 15.53 -22.74 8.46
C GLU A 456 14.07 -22.66 7.97
N MET A 457 13.22 -23.60 8.39
CA MET A 457 11.79 -23.62 8.09
C MET A 457 10.93 -23.13 9.27
N ILE A 458 11.57 -22.85 10.41
CA ILE A 458 10.91 -22.34 11.60
C ILE A 458 10.81 -20.83 11.49
N SER A 459 9.58 -20.36 11.36
CA SER A 459 9.22 -18.97 11.57
C SER A 459 8.15 -18.95 12.66
N ARG A 460 8.42 -18.22 13.74
CA ARG A 460 7.55 -18.27 14.92
C ARG A 460 6.25 -17.48 14.75
N ARG A 461 6.25 -16.49 13.84
CA ARG A 461 5.15 -15.52 13.63
C ARG A 461 5.07 -15.07 12.16
N GLY A 462 3.95 -14.47 11.78
CA GLY A 462 3.74 -13.89 10.45
C GLY A 462 3.36 -14.92 9.37
N TRP A 463 3.20 -14.46 8.13
CA TRP A 463 2.64 -15.27 7.02
C TRP A 463 3.51 -16.47 6.61
N ARG A 464 4.79 -16.49 7.02
CA ARG A 464 5.73 -17.60 6.80
C ARG A 464 5.66 -18.67 7.89
N ALA A 465 4.94 -18.44 8.99
CA ALA A 465 4.82 -19.40 10.08
C ALA A 465 4.03 -20.64 9.63
N LEU A 466 4.74 -21.76 9.44
CA LEU A 466 4.14 -23.02 9.04
C LEU A 466 3.37 -23.68 10.18
N LEU A 467 3.86 -23.54 11.42
CA LEU A 467 3.23 -24.11 12.61
C LEU A 467 2.48 -23.02 13.40
N PRO A 468 1.34 -23.33 14.02
CA PRO A 468 0.55 -22.36 14.77
C PRO A 468 1.11 -22.13 16.18
N PHE A 469 2.34 -21.58 16.29
CA PHE A 469 3.07 -21.48 17.57
C PHE A 469 2.32 -20.69 18.66
N GLU A 470 1.62 -19.61 18.31
CA GLU A 470 0.79 -18.85 19.27
C GLU A 470 -0.25 -19.76 19.93
N ARG A 471 -0.98 -20.55 19.12
CA ARG A 471 -1.95 -21.52 19.61
C ARG A 471 -1.30 -22.63 20.45
N LEU A 472 -0.12 -23.10 20.05
CA LEU A 472 0.61 -24.13 20.81
C LEU A 472 1.01 -23.61 22.20
N SER A 473 1.40 -22.33 22.29
CA SER A 473 1.70 -21.65 23.55
C SER A 473 0.43 -21.50 24.41
N ASP A 474 -0.66 -20.98 23.83
CA ASP A 474 -1.94 -20.77 24.52
C ASP A 474 -2.53 -22.07 25.11
N GLU A 475 -2.38 -23.19 24.39
CA GLU A 475 -2.83 -24.51 24.84
C GLU A 475 -1.85 -25.19 25.84
N GLY A 476 -0.73 -24.53 26.15
CA GLY A 476 0.32 -25.00 27.04
C GLY A 476 1.04 -26.25 26.52
N LEU A 477 1.15 -26.40 25.20
CA LEU A 477 1.81 -27.54 24.55
C LEU A 477 3.32 -27.32 24.43
N VAL A 478 3.74 -26.12 24.01
CA VAL A 478 5.16 -25.76 23.83
C VAL A 478 5.33 -24.30 24.22
N SER A 479 6.37 -23.97 24.98
CA SER A 479 6.70 -22.58 25.28
C SER A 479 7.49 -21.94 24.13
N ASP A 480 7.37 -20.62 23.96
CA ASP A 480 8.17 -19.87 22.97
C ASP A 480 9.68 -20.04 23.23
N ASP A 481 10.09 -20.05 24.51
CA ASP A 481 11.48 -20.27 24.94
C ASP A 481 12.02 -21.64 24.51
N ASP A 482 11.23 -22.71 24.64
CA ASP A 482 11.64 -24.05 24.21
C ASP A 482 11.81 -24.12 22.69
N VAL A 483 10.92 -23.45 21.94
CA VAL A 483 11.02 -23.36 20.46
C VAL A 483 12.28 -22.59 20.06
N VAL A 484 12.53 -21.45 20.69
CA VAL A 484 13.71 -20.61 20.45
C VAL A 484 14.99 -21.42 20.71
N LEU A 485 15.11 -22.04 21.88
CA LEU A 485 16.28 -22.84 22.24
C LEU A 485 16.49 -24.00 21.27
N ALA A 486 15.44 -24.77 20.98
CA ALA A 486 15.51 -25.90 20.05
C ALA A 486 15.92 -25.47 18.63
N THR A 487 15.46 -24.31 18.18
CA THR A 487 15.79 -23.76 16.86
C THR A 487 17.25 -23.29 16.81
N ILE A 488 17.75 -22.65 17.87
CA ILE A 488 19.17 -22.24 17.99
C ILE A 488 20.08 -23.47 17.99
N GLU A 489 19.77 -24.51 18.78
CA GLU A 489 20.49 -25.78 18.79
C GLU A 489 20.51 -26.43 17.39
N GLY A 490 19.39 -26.34 16.66
CA GLY A 490 19.29 -26.78 15.28
C GLY A 490 20.27 -26.07 14.36
N PHE A 491 20.28 -24.73 14.39
CA PHE A 491 21.21 -23.92 13.60
C PHE A 491 22.68 -24.18 13.98
N GLU A 492 22.99 -24.32 15.27
CA GLU A 492 24.35 -24.65 15.75
C GLU A 492 24.85 -25.97 15.13
N SER A 493 24.02 -27.00 15.13
CA SER A 493 24.38 -28.31 14.56
C SER A 493 24.59 -28.28 13.03
N GLN A 494 24.07 -27.26 12.36
CA GLN A 494 24.06 -27.14 10.90
C GLN A 494 24.88 -25.94 10.37
N THR A 495 25.56 -25.19 11.24
CA THR A 495 26.20 -23.89 10.90
C THR A 495 27.16 -23.99 9.70
N LYS A 496 27.88 -25.11 9.55
CA LYS A 496 28.82 -25.32 8.43
C LYS A 496 28.15 -25.45 7.05
N LYS A 497 26.84 -25.62 6.99
CA LYS A 497 26.05 -25.79 5.77
C LYS A 497 25.18 -24.56 5.45
N LEU A 498 25.13 -23.57 6.34
CA LEU A 498 24.28 -22.39 6.16
C LEU A 498 24.80 -21.50 5.02
N GLY A 499 23.91 -21.17 4.10
CA GLY A 499 24.10 -20.06 3.16
C GLY A 499 23.69 -18.72 3.79
N ALA A 500 23.73 -17.64 3.01
CA ALA A 500 23.35 -16.30 3.47
C ALA A 500 21.92 -16.23 4.02
N SER A 501 20.95 -16.81 3.29
CA SER A 501 19.55 -16.95 3.74
C SER A 501 19.43 -17.61 5.12
N GLY A 502 20.17 -18.70 5.36
CA GLY A 502 20.17 -19.41 6.64
C GLY A 502 20.67 -18.55 7.80
N PHE A 503 21.69 -17.71 7.58
CA PHE A 503 22.18 -16.78 8.61
C PHE A 503 21.15 -15.69 8.95
N PHE A 504 20.41 -15.17 7.98
CA PHE A 504 19.34 -14.21 8.28
C PHE A 504 18.17 -14.86 9.01
N LYS A 505 17.82 -16.11 8.68
CA LYS A 505 16.77 -16.85 9.41
C LYS A 505 17.13 -17.16 10.86
N LEU A 506 18.42 -17.34 11.17
CA LEU A 506 18.91 -17.49 12.55
C LEU A 506 18.62 -16.24 13.42
N ILE A 507 18.40 -15.07 12.82
CA ILE A 507 18.09 -13.85 13.57
C ILE A 507 16.73 -13.92 14.26
N ASP A 508 15.72 -14.62 13.73
CA ASP A 508 14.39 -14.74 14.40
C ASP A 508 14.52 -15.29 15.83
N PRO A 509 15.08 -16.50 16.07
CA PRO A 509 15.21 -17.00 17.43
C PRO A 509 16.23 -16.21 18.27
N LEU A 510 17.29 -15.65 17.66
CA LEU A 510 18.24 -14.81 18.41
C LEU A 510 17.58 -13.53 18.91
N ALA A 511 16.76 -12.85 18.10
CA ALA A 511 16.07 -11.62 18.47
C ALA A 511 15.17 -11.82 19.69
N ALA A 512 14.59 -13.02 19.88
CA ALA A 512 13.83 -13.36 21.08
C ALA A 512 14.66 -13.44 22.37
N THR A 513 15.98 -13.57 22.26
CA THR A 513 16.90 -13.63 23.42
C THR A 513 17.52 -12.29 23.78
N LEU A 514 17.32 -11.26 22.94
CA LEU A 514 17.88 -9.92 23.14
C LEU A 514 16.97 -9.07 24.01
N SER A 515 17.57 -8.17 24.80
CA SER A 515 16.84 -7.04 25.36
C SER A 515 16.41 -6.05 24.25
N PRO A 516 15.40 -5.21 24.48
CA PRO A 516 14.99 -4.20 23.49
C PRO A 516 16.12 -3.26 23.05
N SER A 517 17.07 -2.95 23.95
CA SER A 517 18.23 -2.12 23.61
C SER A 517 19.23 -2.84 22.71
N GLU A 518 19.53 -4.11 22.99
CA GLU A 518 20.45 -4.92 22.17
C GLU A 518 19.84 -5.20 20.79
N ALA A 519 18.53 -5.44 20.73
CA ALA A 519 17.80 -5.60 19.47
C ALA A 519 17.82 -4.32 18.62
N ASP A 520 17.65 -3.14 19.24
CA ASP A 520 17.76 -1.85 18.55
C ASP A 520 19.18 -1.60 18.05
N GLU A 521 20.21 -1.93 18.83
CA GLU A 521 21.61 -1.83 18.39
C GLU A 521 21.90 -2.72 17.18
N ALA A 522 21.51 -4.00 17.25
CA ALA A 522 21.66 -4.95 16.14
C ALA A 522 20.85 -4.53 14.90
N LEU A 523 19.65 -3.97 15.08
CA LEU A 523 18.83 -3.44 14.01
C LEU A 523 19.51 -2.26 13.31
N ASN A 524 20.03 -1.31 14.09
CA ASN A 524 20.71 -0.13 13.55
C ASN A 524 22.01 -0.50 12.85
N PHE A 525 22.74 -1.51 13.33
CA PHE A 525 23.86 -2.09 12.58
C PHE A 525 23.40 -2.67 11.24
N GLY A 526 22.28 -3.39 11.21
CA GLY A 526 21.69 -3.89 9.97
C GLY A 526 21.28 -2.76 9.00
N PHE A 527 20.81 -1.63 9.52
CA PHE A 527 20.54 -0.44 8.71
C PHE A 527 21.81 0.20 8.16
N ASP A 528 22.89 0.31 8.95
CA ASP A 528 24.17 0.88 8.49
C ASP A 528 24.69 0.17 7.23
N LEU A 529 24.53 -1.17 7.17
CA LEU A 529 24.91 -1.99 6.00
C LEU A 529 24.10 -1.69 4.73
N LEU A 530 22.92 -1.10 4.86
CA LEU A 530 22.01 -0.81 3.75
C LEU A 530 21.94 0.68 3.41
N GLU A 531 22.31 1.55 4.34
CA GLU A 531 22.30 3.01 4.10
C GLU A 531 23.29 3.44 3.02
N GLU A 532 24.38 2.68 2.80
CA GLU A 532 25.29 2.90 1.66
C GLU A 532 24.59 2.73 0.29
N LEU A 533 23.47 2.00 0.25
CA LEU A 533 22.69 1.78 -0.97
C LEU A 533 21.63 2.86 -1.19
N LEU A 534 21.26 3.61 -0.15
CA LEU A 534 20.28 4.68 -0.23
C LEU A 534 20.89 5.91 -0.91
N LYS A 535 20.10 6.54 -1.77
CA LYS A 535 20.39 7.88 -2.28
C LYS A 535 20.00 8.95 -1.25
N PRO A 536 20.63 10.14 -1.27
CA PRO A 536 20.23 11.25 -0.41
C PRO A 536 18.75 11.64 -0.51
N GLU A 537 18.15 11.46 -1.68
CA GLU A 537 16.74 11.72 -1.98
C GLU A 537 15.78 10.57 -1.65
N ASP A 538 16.25 9.41 -1.17
CA ASP A 538 15.36 8.30 -0.83
C ASP A 538 14.58 8.56 0.47
N GLY A 539 13.26 8.39 0.41
CA GLY A 539 12.33 8.80 1.46
C GLY A 539 12.37 10.32 1.64
N ASP A 540 12.58 10.78 2.87
CA ASP A 540 12.80 12.20 3.20
C ASP A 540 14.29 12.47 3.50
N GLY A 541 15.20 11.66 2.94
CA GLY A 541 16.64 11.76 3.16
C GLY A 541 17.13 11.32 4.54
N PRO A 542 18.34 11.67 4.97
CA PRO A 542 18.88 11.31 6.29
C PRO A 542 17.98 11.80 7.44
N TRP A 543 18.12 11.18 8.62
CA TRP A 543 17.34 11.61 9.80
C TRP A 543 17.62 13.08 10.16
N LEU A 544 16.53 13.81 10.41
CA LEU A 544 16.49 15.19 10.91
C LEU A 544 15.63 15.22 12.18
N ASP A 545 15.92 16.14 13.10
CA ASP A 545 15.12 16.23 14.34
C ASP A 545 13.68 16.67 14.08
N ASP A 546 13.42 17.39 13.00
CA ASP A 546 12.07 17.79 12.57
C ASP A 546 11.21 16.59 12.12
N LEU A 547 11.84 15.46 11.74
CA LEU A 547 11.14 14.21 11.41
C LEU A 547 10.57 13.51 12.66
N LYS A 548 10.89 14.01 13.86
CA LYS A 548 10.37 13.50 15.11
C LYS A 548 8.89 13.90 15.25
N PRO A 549 7.96 12.93 15.29
CA PRO A 549 6.55 13.24 15.43
C PRO A 549 6.21 13.68 16.88
N PRO A 550 5.01 14.25 17.11
CA PRO A 550 4.54 14.57 18.45
C PRO A 550 4.57 13.37 19.40
N ILE A 551 4.90 13.62 20.67
CA ILE A 551 4.85 12.61 21.73
C ILE A 551 3.42 12.11 21.94
N SER A 552 2.43 12.99 21.80
CA SER A 552 1.02 12.63 21.90
C SER A 552 0.57 11.85 20.67
N LEU A 553 0.05 10.64 20.89
CA LEU A 553 -0.51 9.81 19.83
C LEU A 553 -1.76 10.44 19.21
N ILE A 554 -2.61 11.08 20.02
CA ILE A 554 -3.78 11.83 19.53
C ILE A 554 -3.34 12.99 18.63
N SER A 555 -2.29 13.72 19.02
CA SER A 555 -1.72 14.78 18.17
C SER A 555 -1.15 14.22 16.88
N SER A 556 -0.55 13.04 16.90
CA SER A 556 -0.04 12.39 15.68
C SER A 556 -1.16 11.88 14.76
N LEU A 557 -2.25 11.37 15.33
CA LEU A 557 -3.44 11.02 14.55
C LEU A 557 -4.09 12.26 13.94
N ALA A 558 -4.15 13.37 14.68
CA ALA A 558 -4.58 14.66 14.15
C ALA A 558 -3.67 15.15 13.02
N GLY A 559 -2.35 14.96 13.12
CA GLY A 559 -1.38 15.30 12.06
C GLY A 559 -1.61 14.49 10.79
N TYR A 560 -1.90 13.19 10.91
CA TYR A 560 -2.30 12.34 9.78
C TYR A 560 -3.57 12.88 9.11
N ILE A 561 -4.60 13.23 9.90
CA ILE A 561 -5.86 13.77 9.36
C ILE A 561 -5.64 15.15 8.71
N TRP A 562 -4.89 16.02 9.38
CA TRP A 562 -4.56 17.38 8.93
C TRP A 562 -3.85 17.39 7.57
N SER A 563 -2.85 16.52 7.38
CA SER A 563 -2.18 16.38 6.09
C SER A 563 -3.15 15.97 4.98
N GLY A 564 -4.08 15.04 5.26
CA GLY A 564 -5.07 14.56 4.31
C GLY A 564 -6.11 15.62 3.91
N LEU A 565 -6.46 16.53 4.83
CA LEU A 565 -7.32 17.69 4.54
C LEU A 565 -6.63 18.68 3.56
N GLY A 566 -5.30 18.71 3.54
CA GLY A 566 -4.48 19.48 2.61
C GLY A 566 -4.05 18.74 1.35
N SER A 567 -4.53 17.51 1.10
CA SER A 567 -4.17 16.75 -0.11
C SER A 567 -4.56 17.49 -1.39
N PRO A 568 -3.77 17.45 -2.48
CA PRO A 568 -4.21 17.95 -3.79
C PRO A 568 -5.38 17.14 -4.38
N VAL A 569 -5.60 15.90 -3.91
CA VAL A 569 -6.65 15.00 -4.39
C VAL A 569 -7.97 15.26 -3.66
N ALA A 570 -9.01 15.64 -4.40
CA ALA A 570 -10.30 16.03 -3.82
C ALA A 570 -11.01 14.90 -3.06
N SER A 571 -10.92 13.65 -3.52
CA SER A 571 -11.50 12.50 -2.82
C SER A 571 -10.88 12.28 -1.44
N GLU A 572 -9.55 12.38 -1.34
CA GLU A 572 -8.84 12.26 -0.06
C GLU A 572 -9.24 13.36 0.92
N ARG A 573 -9.42 14.60 0.46
CA ARG A 573 -9.89 15.69 1.33
C ARG A 573 -11.30 15.41 1.88
N TRP A 574 -12.20 14.87 1.06
CA TRP A 574 -13.54 14.47 1.50
C TRP A 574 -13.48 13.38 2.56
N GLU A 575 -12.65 12.36 2.36
CA GLU A 575 -12.45 11.27 3.31
C GLU A 575 -12.04 11.78 4.70
N HIS A 576 -11.04 12.66 4.76
CA HIS A 576 -10.56 13.23 6.00
C HIS A 576 -11.55 14.23 6.62
N ALA A 577 -12.28 15.02 5.81
CA ALA A 577 -13.34 15.89 6.31
C ALA A 577 -14.50 15.10 6.92
N HIS A 578 -14.81 13.92 6.37
CA HIS A 578 -15.75 12.99 6.96
C HIS A 578 -15.25 12.38 8.27
N ALA A 579 -13.94 12.15 8.40
CA ALA A 579 -13.34 11.74 9.68
C ALA A 579 -13.46 12.85 10.75
N VAL A 580 -13.21 14.11 10.39
CA VAL A 580 -13.44 15.27 11.28
C VAL A 580 -14.91 15.36 11.67
N ARG A 581 -15.84 15.24 10.72
CA ARG A 581 -17.28 15.24 10.99
C ARG A 581 -17.66 14.17 12.01
N ALA A 582 -17.17 12.94 11.82
CA ALA A 582 -17.45 11.85 12.75
C ALA A 582 -16.84 12.09 14.14
N ALA A 583 -15.65 12.70 14.23
CA ALA A 583 -15.06 13.08 15.51
C ALA A 583 -15.92 14.12 16.27
N VAL A 584 -16.50 15.10 15.57
CA VAL A 584 -17.46 16.06 16.16
C VAL A 584 -18.75 15.36 16.58
N GLU A 585 -19.33 14.53 15.72
CA GLU A 585 -20.56 13.77 16.05
C GLU A 585 -20.36 12.93 17.31
N LEU A 586 -19.20 12.26 17.45
CA LEU A 586 -18.81 11.48 18.63
C LEU A 586 -18.44 12.31 19.87
N GLY A 587 -18.25 13.62 19.73
CA GLY A 587 -17.79 14.49 20.82
C GLY A 587 -16.35 14.20 21.27
N TRP A 588 -15.48 13.77 20.35
CA TRP A 588 -14.10 13.42 20.67
C TRP A 588 -13.25 14.69 20.85
N ALA A 589 -13.30 15.31 22.04
CA ALA A 589 -12.66 16.60 22.28
C ALA A 589 -11.13 16.59 22.08
N GLU A 590 -10.42 15.54 22.50
CA GLU A 590 -8.95 15.54 22.42
C GLU A 590 -8.43 15.58 20.98
N ILE A 591 -9.10 14.90 20.04
CA ILE A 591 -8.70 14.94 18.62
C ILE A 591 -9.06 16.28 17.98
N LEU A 592 -10.18 16.90 18.36
CA LEU A 592 -10.60 18.21 17.84
C LEU A 592 -9.64 19.32 18.29
N ASP A 593 -9.22 19.30 19.55
CA ASP A 593 -8.23 20.24 20.09
C ASP A 593 -6.87 20.07 19.41
N ALA A 594 -6.47 18.83 19.16
CA ALA A 594 -5.24 18.53 18.44
C ALA A 594 -5.30 19.01 16.97
N LEU A 595 -6.43 18.85 16.28
CA LEU A 595 -6.64 19.34 14.91
C LEU A 595 -6.60 20.86 14.84
N ALA A 596 -7.26 21.56 15.78
CA ALA A 596 -7.19 23.01 15.88
C ALA A 596 -5.76 23.50 16.14
N SER A 597 -5.01 22.80 17.00
CA SER A 597 -3.61 23.10 17.28
C SER A 597 -2.73 22.95 16.02
N TRP A 598 -2.91 21.87 15.25
CA TRP A 598 -2.22 21.71 13.96
C TRP A 598 -2.54 22.83 12.97
N ALA A 599 -3.81 23.22 12.87
CA ALA A 599 -4.24 24.29 11.98
C ALA A 599 -3.66 25.67 12.34
N ASP A 600 -3.25 25.87 13.61
CA ASP A 600 -2.55 27.07 14.08
C ASP A 600 -1.04 27.05 13.77
N THR A 601 -0.41 25.86 13.66
CA THR A 601 1.01 25.77 13.27
C THR A 601 1.26 26.16 11.82
N GLU A 602 0.22 26.13 10.99
CA GLU A 602 0.28 26.39 9.54
C GLU A 602 1.13 25.38 8.73
N GLU A 603 1.65 24.35 9.39
CA GLU A 603 2.52 23.32 8.83
C GLU A 603 1.90 21.93 8.95
N ALA A 604 2.46 20.95 8.24
CA ALA A 604 2.04 19.55 8.31
C ALA A 604 3.21 18.57 8.40
N PHE A 605 4.45 19.03 8.45
CA PHE A 605 5.61 18.17 8.68
C PHE A 605 5.58 17.63 10.13
N PRO A 606 5.91 16.36 10.41
CA PRO A 606 6.48 15.33 9.52
C PRO A 606 5.45 14.38 8.87
N PHE A 607 4.21 14.83 8.63
CA PHE A 607 3.12 14.03 8.04
C PHE A 607 2.98 14.23 6.52
N VAL A 608 3.69 15.18 5.93
CA VAL A 608 3.75 15.42 4.48
C VAL A 608 5.15 15.13 3.99
N ASP A 609 5.28 14.56 2.79
CA ASP A 609 6.58 14.34 2.15
C ASP A 609 7.32 15.68 1.99
N GLN A 610 8.61 15.72 2.35
CA GLN A 610 9.37 16.97 2.35
C GLN A 610 9.47 17.66 0.98
N ASN A 611 9.25 16.92 -0.12
CA ASN A 611 9.34 17.44 -1.48
C ASN A 611 7.99 17.91 -2.02
N LEU A 612 6.91 17.83 -1.23
CA LEU A 612 5.57 18.24 -1.62
C LEU A 612 5.14 19.52 -0.91
N GLU A 613 4.44 20.37 -1.65
CA GLU A 613 3.81 21.56 -1.09
C GLU A 613 2.59 21.16 -0.26
N PHE A 614 2.48 21.71 0.96
CA PHE A 614 1.31 21.52 1.79
C PHE A 614 0.26 22.60 1.50
N TYR A 615 -0.92 22.19 1.01
CA TYR A 615 -2.00 23.13 0.68
C TYR A 615 -2.77 23.58 1.94
N LEU A 616 -2.17 24.49 2.72
CA LEU A 616 -2.71 25.02 3.98
C LEU A 616 -4.16 25.52 3.86
N TRP A 617 -4.48 26.28 2.80
CA TRP A 617 -5.82 26.85 2.61
C TRP A 617 -6.87 25.76 2.36
N HIS A 618 -6.50 24.69 1.66
CA HIS A 618 -7.37 23.51 1.56
C HIS A 618 -7.54 22.88 2.95
N ALA A 619 -6.46 22.61 3.67
CA ALA A 619 -6.55 21.98 4.98
C ALA A 619 -7.48 22.75 5.94
N ARG A 620 -7.37 24.08 6.01
CA ARG A 620 -8.26 24.95 6.80
C ARG A 620 -9.72 24.88 6.34
N GLN A 621 -9.97 25.03 5.05
CA GLN A 621 -11.32 24.99 4.50
C GLN A 621 -12.00 23.64 4.76
N TRP A 622 -11.30 22.53 4.52
CA TRP A 622 -11.84 21.18 4.68
C TRP A 622 -12.00 20.78 6.15
N LEU A 623 -11.10 21.23 7.03
CA LEU A 623 -11.29 21.13 8.49
C LEU A 623 -12.60 21.81 8.90
N LEU A 624 -12.82 23.05 8.47
CA LEU A 624 -14.04 23.81 8.78
C LEU A 624 -15.31 23.16 8.20
N ILE A 625 -15.25 22.58 7.00
CA ILE A 625 -16.37 21.81 6.44
C ILE A 625 -16.73 20.65 7.38
N GLY A 626 -15.74 19.86 7.81
CA GLY A 626 -15.95 18.75 8.74
C GLY A 626 -16.55 19.21 10.07
N LEU A 627 -15.98 20.27 10.66
CA LEU A 627 -16.42 20.86 11.92
C LEU A 627 -17.88 21.33 11.84
N VAL A 628 -18.20 22.17 10.86
CA VAL A 628 -19.56 22.75 10.71
C VAL A 628 -20.58 21.67 10.41
N ARG A 629 -20.26 20.70 9.54
CA ARG A 629 -21.18 19.61 9.20
C ARG A 629 -21.43 18.68 10.39
N GLY A 630 -20.42 18.40 11.20
CA GLY A 630 -20.60 17.65 12.45
C GLY A 630 -21.35 18.44 13.51
N GLY A 631 -21.12 19.76 13.58
CA GLY A 631 -21.77 20.66 14.53
C GLY A 631 -23.27 20.81 14.34
N ILE A 632 -23.80 20.49 13.15
CA ILE A 632 -25.24 20.37 12.91
C ILE A 632 -25.86 19.27 13.78
N GLU A 633 -25.14 18.16 13.97
CA GLU A 633 -25.59 17.01 14.74
C GLU A 633 -25.19 17.12 16.22
N ASN A 634 -24.02 17.70 16.51
CA ASN A 634 -23.48 17.86 17.86
C ASN A 634 -22.73 19.20 18.00
N SER A 635 -23.46 20.28 18.25
CA SER A 635 -22.89 21.62 18.39
C SER A 635 -22.03 21.78 19.64
N THR A 636 -22.36 21.11 20.75
CA THR A 636 -21.59 21.17 22.01
C THR A 636 -20.14 20.70 21.84
N ALA A 637 -19.89 19.74 20.95
CA ALA A 637 -18.54 19.29 20.64
C ALA A 637 -17.66 20.39 20.03
N LEU A 638 -18.23 21.41 19.38
CA LEU A 638 -17.47 22.53 18.83
C LEU A 638 -16.88 23.46 19.90
N ARG A 639 -17.28 23.31 21.17
CA ARG A 639 -16.78 24.13 22.28
C ARG A 639 -15.26 24.08 22.40
N SER A 640 -14.68 22.92 22.12
CA SER A 640 -13.24 22.68 22.24
C SER A 640 -12.44 23.49 21.19
N VAL A 641 -13.06 23.80 20.04
CA VAL A 641 -12.44 24.53 18.91
C VAL A 641 -12.93 25.98 18.76
N VAL A 642 -13.67 26.53 19.74
CA VAL A 642 -14.23 27.90 19.68
C VAL A 642 -13.17 28.96 19.36
N SER A 643 -12.02 28.90 20.03
CA SER A 643 -10.93 29.87 19.79
C SER A 643 -10.38 29.80 18.37
N PHE A 644 -10.33 28.59 17.78
CA PHE A 644 -9.95 28.40 16.38
C PHE A 644 -10.98 29.01 15.44
N LEU A 645 -12.27 28.78 15.67
CA LEU A 645 -13.35 29.39 14.86
C LEU A 645 -13.29 30.93 14.89
N HIS A 646 -13.04 31.54 16.05
CA HIS A 646 -12.85 33.00 16.16
C HIS A 646 -11.63 33.51 15.40
N ARG A 647 -10.55 32.73 15.28
CA ARG A 647 -9.43 33.13 14.41
C ARG A 647 -9.82 33.03 12.93
N MET A 648 -10.46 31.94 12.54
CA MET A 648 -10.83 31.68 11.14
C MET A 648 -11.85 32.69 10.60
N VAL A 649 -12.82 33.14 11.40
CA VAL A 649 -13.81 34.15 10.96
C VAL A 649 -13.19 35.51 10.66
N ASN A 650 -12.01 35.80 11.22
CA ASN A 650 -11.28 37.06 11.02
C ASN A 650 -10.27 37.01 9.86
N LEU A 651 -10.10 35.86 9.20
CA LEU A 651 -9.20 35.75 8.04
C LEU A 651 -9.76 36.47 6.82
N ASN A 652 -8.91 36.86 5.87
CA ASN A 652 -9.32 37.49 4.61
C ASN A 652 -9.65 36.44 3.54
N HIS A 653 -10.51 35.47 3.87
CA HIS A 653 -10.88 34.38 2.96
C HIS A 653 -12.38 34.05 3.05
N VAL A 654 -13.16 34.43 2.03
CA VAL A 654 -14.64 34.37 2.03
C VAL A 654 -15.21 33.04 2.54
N LEU A 655 -14.77 31.90 1.99
CA LEU A 655 -15.32 30.59 2.36
C LEU A 655 -14.97 30.17 3.81
N ILE A 656 -13.73 30.40 4.23
CA ILE A 656 -13.26 30.10 5.59
C ILE A 656 -14.00 30.95 6.62
N ARG A 657 -14.18 32.25 6.32
CA ARG A 657 -14.94 33.16 7.17
C ARG A 657 -16.38 32.69 7.34
N ASP A 658 -17.03 32.33 6.23
CA ASP A 658 -18.42 31.88 6.22
C ASP A 658 -18.60 30.59 7.04
N LEU A 659 -17.76 29.58 6.81
CA LEU A 659 -17.82 28.33 7.55
C LEU A 659 -17.54 28.54 9.05
N ALA A 660 -16.54 29.35 9.40
CA ALA A 660 -16.25 29.66 10.79
C ALA A 660 -17.42 30.37 11.48
N ALA A 661 -18.07 31.31 10.79
CA ALA A 661 -19.26 32.00 11.28
C ALA A 661 -20.43 31.02 11.49
N GLN A 662 -20.66 30.08 10.57
CA GLN A 662 -21.68 29.03 10.74
C GLN A 662 -21.41 28.18 11.99
N GLY A 663 -20.16 27.81 12.26
CA GLY A 663 -19.78 27.06 13.46
C GLY A 663 -20.07 27.83 14.76
N LEU A 664 -19.71 29.12 14.83
CA LEU A 664 -20.00 29.99 15.97
C LEU A 664 -21.51 30.21 16.17
N GLN A 665 -22.27 30.35 15.07
CA GLN A 665 -23.72 30.45 15.13
C GLN A 665 -24.39 29.16 15.64
N ALA A 666 -23.86 27.99 15.29
CA ALA A 666 -24.36 26.70 15.80
C ALA A 666 -24.17 26.59 17.33
N LEU A 667 -23.03 27.05 17.85
CA LEU A 667 -22.77 27.13 19.28
C LEU A 667 -23.69 28.14 19.99
N ALA A 668 -23.90 29.32 19.42
CA ALA A 668 -24.82 30.31 19.98
C ALA A 668 -26.27 29.80 20.02
N THR A 669 -26.72 29.16 18.94
CA THR A 669 -28.08 28.62 18.81
C THR A 669 -28.36 27.49 19.80
N SER A 670 -27.33 26.73 20.17
CA SER A 670 -27.42 25.70 21.20
C SER A 670 -27.22 26.21 22.64
N GLY A 671 -26.89 27.49 22.81
CA GLY A 671 -26.64 28.09 24.13
C GLY A 671 -25.26 27.79 24.72
N GLU A 672 -24.34 27.25 23.92
CA GLU A 672 -22.96 26.92 24.32
C GLU A 672 -22.01 28.13 24.22
N LEU A 673 -22.44 29.20 23.55
CA LEU A 673 -21.72 30.46 23.40
C LEU A 673 -22.70 31.63 23.61
N ASP A 674 -22.26 32.69 24.29
CA ASP A 674 -23.09 33.89 24.48
C ASP A 674 -23.29 34.61 23.14
N TYR A 675 -24.54 34.90 22.78
CA TYR A 675 -24.89 35.63 21.56
C TYR A 675 -24.21 37.01 21.47
N THR A 676 -23.86 37.63 22.60
CA THR A 676 -23.13 38.90 22.61
C THR A 676 -21.70 38.80 22.11
N GLU A 677 -21.09 37.60 22.14
CA GLU A 677 -19.80 37.31 21.50
C GLU A 677 -19.94 37.03 19.99
N VAL A 678 -21.18 36.92 19.48
CA VAL A 678 -21.52 36.44 18.12
C VAL A 678 -22.28 37.49 17.29
N SER A 679 -22.66 38.64 17.87
CA SER A 679 -23.57 39.61 17.27
C SER A 679 -23.08 40.27 15.97
N ASP A 680 -21.79 40.16 15.63
CA ASP A 680 -21.21 40.62 14.35
C ASP A 680 -21.05 39.51 13.30
N PHE A 681 -21.39 38.24 13.60
CA PHE A 681 -21.15 37.12 12.67
C PHE A 681 -22.29 36.82 11.70
N THR A 682 -23.45 37.48 11.82
CA THR A 682 -24.55 37.38 10.84
C THR A 682 -24.33 38.24 9.59
N SER A 683 -23.37 39.17 9.64
CA SER A 683 -22.99 40.06 8.54
C SER A 683 -21.64 39.68 7.90
N VAL A 684 -21.12 38.48 8.19
CA VAL A 684 -19.86 38.01 7.60
C VAL A 684 -20.01 37.96 6.07
N ASN A 685 -18.97 38.43 5.38
CA ASN A 685 -18.92 38.59 3.92
C ASN A 685 -19.95 39.58 3.34
N GLN A 686 -20.61 40.40 4.17
CA GLN A 686 -21.38 41.54 3.69
C GLN A 686 -20.47 42.75 3.43
N PRO A 687 -20.75 43.55 2.38
CA PRO A 687 -20.01 44.78 2.13
C PRO A 687 -20.22 45.78 3.28
N ILE A 688 -19.13 46.30 3.83
CA ILE A 688 -19.14 47.37 4.84
C ILE A 688 -19.44 48.74 4.18
N LEU A 689 -19.21 48.82 2.86
CA LEU A 689 -19.46 50.02 2.07
C LEU A 689 -20.92 50.07 1.61
N SER A 690 -21.50 51.26 1.66
CA SER A 690 -22.84 51.51 1.12
C SER A 690 -22.88 51.14 -0.37
N GLU A 691 -23.96 50.50 -0.80
CA GLU A 691 -24.22 50.29 -2.22
C GLU A 691 -24.25 51.65 -2.93
N VAL A 692 -23.28 51.88 -3.81
CA VAL A 692 -23.27 53.04 -4.70
C VAL A 692 -23.83 52.58 -6.04
N PRO A 693 -24.92 53.17 -6.56
CA PRO A 693 -25.41 52.84 -7.89
C PRO A 693 -24.32 53.18 -8.90
N TYR A 694 -23.80 52.15 -9.56
CA TYR A 694 -22.78 52.29 -10.58
C TYR A 694 -23.38 53.03 -11.78
N SER A 695 -23.01 54.30 -11.96
CA SER A 695 -23.52 55.16 -13.04
C SER A 695 -22.81 54.97 -14.38
N GLY A 696 -22.00 53.91 -14.52
CA GLY A 696 -21.14 53.64 -15.68
C GLY A 696 -19.66 53.92 -15.40
N TRP A 697 -18.79 53.42 -16.27
CA TRP A 697 -17.38 53.82 -16.29
C TRP A 697 -17.32 55.32 -16.58
N PRO A 698 -16.52 56.11 -15.86
CA PRO A 698 -16.14 57.42 -16.37
C PRO A 698 -15.57 57.19 -17.77
N GLU A 699 -16.02 57.94 -18.77
CA GLU A 699 -15.19 58.11 -19.97
C GLU A 699 -13.86 58.65 -19.45
N LEU A 700 -12.82 57.81 -19.47
CA LEU A 700 -11.47 58.28 -19.28
C LEU A 700 -11.27 59.34 -20.37
N ASP A 701 -11.06 60.60 -19.98
CA ASP A 701 -10.50 61.59 -20.88
C ASP A 701 -9.13 61.04 -21.31
N ILE A 702 -9.09 60.46 -22.51
CA ILE A 702 -7.85 60.00 -23.15
C ILE A 702 -7.10 61.26 -23.58
N GLU A 703 -6.51 61.98 -22.62
CA GLU A 703 -5.55 63.07 -22.85
C GLU A 703 -4.31 62.95 -21.96
N GLU A 704 -3.94 61.73 -21.57
CA GLU A 704 -2.55 61.45 -21.22
C GLU A 704 -1.99 60.45 -22.24
N GLU A 705 -1.34 61.01 -23.25
CA GLU A 705 -0.40 60.33 -24.14
C GLU A 705 0.59 59.51 -23.29
N ILE A 706 0.36 58.20 -23.21
CA ILE A 706 1.46 57.27 -22.98
C ILE A 706 2.23 57.25 -24.29
N ASP A 707 3.45 57.79 -24.29
CA ASP A 707 4.44 57.63 -25.35
C ASP A 707 4.64 56.12 -25.61
N CYS A 708 3.89 55.58 -26.58
CA CYS A 708 3.99 54.21 -27.03
C CYS A 708 5.06 54.15 -28.13
N GLU A 709 6.34 54.10 -27.76
CA GLU A 709 7.41 53.85 -28.74
C GLU A 709 7.57 52.37 -29.13
N ASP A 710 6.80 51.43 -28.57
CA ASP A 710 6.76 50.05 -29.06
C ASP A 710 5.32 49.53 -29.18
N ALA A 711 4.87 49.29 -30.41
CA ALA A 711 3.58 48.67 -30.68
C ALA A 711 3.62 47.18 -30.30
N LEU A 712 3.01 46.84 -29.17
CA LEU A 712 2.78 45.45 -28.77
C LEU A 712 2.00 44.70 -29.86
N THR A 713 2.43 43.47 -30.15
CA THR A 713 1.81 42.61 -31.17
C THR A 713 0.44 42.10 -30.73
N GLU A 714 -0.44 41.69 -31.67
CA GLU A 714 -1.81 41.23 -31.34
C GLU A 714 -1.83 40.08 -30.31
N ASP A 715 -0.79 39.26 -30.29
CA ASP A 715 -0.62 38.13 -29.36
C ASP A 715 -0.37 38.58 -27.91
N GLU A 716 0.14 39.79 -27.70
CA GLU A 716 0.47 40.35 -26.38
C GLU A 716 -0.71 41.13 -25.77
N LYS A 717 -1.70 41.54 -26.58
CA LYS A 717 -2.82 42.38 -26.13
C LYS A 717 -3.84 41.68 -25.23
N TYR A 718 -3.89 40.34 -25.26
CA TYR A 718 -4.86 39.54 -24.50
C TYR A 718 -4.27 38.23 -23.95
N TYR A 719 -3.04 38.26 -23.44
CA TYR A 719 -2.46 37.08 -22.80
C TYR A 719 -2.96 36.93 -21.35
N PHE A 720 -4.10 36.27 -21.18
CA PHE A 720 -4.51 35.72 -19.88
C PHE A 720 -3.92 34.32 -19.76
N GLY A 721 -2.80 34.21 -19.04
CA GLY A 721 -2.11 32.93 -18.84
C GLY A 721 -3.05 31.88 -18.23
N ILE A 722 -3.09 30.70 -18.88
CA ILE A 722 -3.49 29.32 -18.48
C ILE A 722 -4.81 29.13 -17.69
N ASP A 723 -5.21 30.03 -16.79
CA ASP A 723 -6.34 29.84 -15.87
C ASP A 723 -7.69 30.30 -16.43
N ILE A 724 -7.72 31.21 -17.43
CA ILE A 724 -8.97 31.70 -18.03
C ILE A 724 -8.87 31.68 -19.56
N GLY A 725 -9.11 30.50 -20.14
CA GLY A 725 -9.12 30.35 -21.59
C GLY A 725 -10.39 30.89 -22.27
N PRO A 726 -10.38 31.06 -23.61
CA PRO A 726 -11.50 31.60 -24.39
C PRO A 726 -12.84 30.88 -24.19
N TYR A 727 -12.79 29.62 -23.76
CA TYR A 727 -13.95 28.76 -23.54
C TYR A 727 -14.79 29.17 -22.31
N TRP A 728 -14.23 29.90 -21.35
CA TRP A 728 -15.00 30.48 -20.23
C TRP A 728 -15.79 31.71 -20.65
N LEU A 729 -15.21 32.55 -21.52
CA LEU A 729 -15.78 33.84 -21.91
C LEU A 729 -16.77 33.71 -23.08
N ALA A 730 -16.55 32.77 -24.01
CA ALA A 730 -17.43 32.59 -25.16
C ALA A 730 -18.89 32.24 -24.83
N PRO A 731 -19.22 31.46 -23.78
CA PRO A 731 -20.60 31.30 -23.31
C PRO A 731 -21.15 32.59 -22.67
N LEU A 732 -20.33 33.32 -21.92
CA LEU A 732 -20.74 34.54 -21.23
C LEU A 732 -21.04 35.69 -22.21
N GLY A 733 -20.19 35.87 -23.22
CA GLY A 733 -20.39 36.84 -24.31
C GLY A 733 -21.48 36.45 -25.32
N ARG A 734 -22.14 35.30 -25.14
CA ARG A 734 -23.38 34.97 -25.86
C ARG A 734 -24.64 35.34 -25.08
N ALA A 735 -24.49 35.69 -23.80
CA ALA A 735 -25.58 36.08 -22.90
C ALA A 735 -25.72 37.61 -22.75
N PHE A 736 -24.71 38.37 -23.20
CA PHE A 736 -24.69 39.82 -23.33
C PHE A 736 -24.43 40.18 -24.79
#